data_AF-A0A7C7QXH6-F1
#
_entry.id   AF-A0A7C7QXH6-F1
#
_cell.length_a   1.000
_cell.length_b   1.000
_cell.length_c   1.000
_cell.angle_alpha   90.00
_cell.angle_beta   90.00
_cell.angle_gamma   90.00
#
_symmetry.space_group_name_H-M   'P 1'
#
loop_
_entity.id
_entity.type
_entity.pdbx_description
1 polymer ?
#
loop_
_entity_poly.entity_id
_entity_poly.type
_entity_poly.pdbx_seq_one_letter_code
_entity_poly.pdbx_strand_id
1 'polypeptide(L)'
;MSLPTLFRTVTVALVSVAVAFSVTGPAVSAQKGGEGPRLDTYRHADGTRYFALSLRPAKPLAAAQARHVVVLFDTSASQTGEFRSHALEVLGNLLAGLSPEDRVKLIAVDTHAAEMSEGFVAPTGREMEAALEKLRRRAPLGATDMLGALDAAAEAFAAEPEQARAAVYIGDGMSKARWVDSTELEKRIERLLEERVPVSSYAIGAELNGLLLGAIAGRTGGRMIEGSLDASTEQVGAQVAGAVQAAVAWPESVTWPAEFREIFPKLPPPLRADRDSVVIGVYTGQGPFEMQMSVAGPQGADQYNWKVTPSEPLETNNFLPELVEAARKDGGVSLPVRGRDSLRYAATAMAIGVHNATELARQALETGDLANAERLAREALNRDPENKAAQKILEQVDQRRTAPGARAPEVLNLVGPGAPAAPGGPGIGALPEGGALVEAFEQEQRAVQQMISRQVLDTINKARAKMSDDPEAAKLDLKMQLENLQAADIEPEVKQQLSNQIQAALREANRREVELAERRREQLENLAAAEERRLIYENLIGTEEKLRQLMERFNSLMDEGKYRTAEQVAAAEYQEIVQAEFRNVPSIREAIGGLATLNSRTIGYFTDAWALRVARQKGVVDQLYQVEKSHVPFPDEPPIIYPDAEVWRELTARRKERYSAMDLASPNESERKISQALRSPTELSFIEEPLQNVIDYLKDFHNIPIQLDRRSLEEVGISSDTPVTVDLKGITLRSALKLMLGDLDLKYAIKDEVLLITTPERLEEPEFMTTKVYPVADLVMPPGRFSMGGFGGGFGGMGGFGGGLGGFGGGLGGMGGFGG
;
A
#
# COMPACT_ATOMS: atom_id res chain seq x y z
N MET A 1 21.37 -26.14 -23.55
CA MET A 1 21.24 -27.25 -22.58
C MET A 1 21.39 -26.64 -21.20
N SER A 2 20.34 -26.09 -20.60
CA SER A 2 19.13 -26.70 -19.98
C SER A 2 19.17 -26.32 -18.49
N LEU A 3 18.78 -25.08 -18.20
CA LEU A 3 18.24 -24.65 -16.89
C LEU A 3 16.79 -25.15 -16.83
N PRO A 4 16.48 -26.19 -16.03
CA PRO A 4 15.42 -26.02 -15.03
C PRO A 4 15.58 -26.99 -13.84
N THR A 5 16.13 -26.55 -12.72
CA THR A 5 16.07 -27.33 -11.45
C THR A 5 16.06 -26.48 -10.18
N LEU A 6 15.89 -25.16 -10.27
CA LEU A 6 15.93 -24.25 -9.11
C LEU A 6 14.56 -23.71 -8.65
N PHE A 7 13.46 -24.12 -9.28
CA PHE A 7 12.10 -23.77 -8.84
C PHE A 7 11.41 -24.98 -8.21
N ARG A 8 11.76 -25.30 -6.96
CA ARG A 8 10.93 -26.12 -6.06
C ARG A 8 11.45 -26.01 -4.64
N THR A 9 10.91 -25.02 -3.92
CA THR A 9 10.65 -24.92 -2.46
C THR A 9 10.89 -23.48 -2.00
N VAL A 10 9.87 -22.64 -2.14
CA VAL A 10 9.74 -21.41 -1.35
C VAL A 10 8.33 -21.45 -0.77
N THR A 11 8.22 -21.90 0.48
CA THR A 11 7.00 -21.73 1.27
C THR A 11 7.04 -20.31 1.83
N VAL A 12 6.26 -19.41 1.23
CA VAL A 12 6.09 -18.03 1.68
C VAL A 12 5.21 -18.04 2.93
N ALA A 13 5.76 -17.66 4.08
CA ALA A 13 4.96 -17.27 5.24
C ALA A 13 4.73 -15.75 5.17
N LEU A 14 3.62 -15.37 4.54
CA LEU A 14 3.04 -14.03 4.60
C LEU A 14 2.28 -13.92 5.93
N VAL A 15 2.80 -13.12 6.86
CA VAL A 15 2.05 -12.70 8.05
C VAL A 15 2.02 -11.18 8.05
N SER A 16 0.95 -10.62 7.50
CA SER A 16 0.50 -9.26 7.78
C SER A 16 -0.87 -9.41 8.43
N VAL A 17 -0.93 -9.21 9.74
CA VAL A 17 -2.18 -9.19 10.49
C VAL A 17 -2.33 -7.82 11.13
N ALA A 18 -3.28 -7.06 10.60
CA ALA A 18 -3.90 -5.94 11.28
C ALA A 18 -4.94 -6.47 12.27
N VAL A 19 -4.79 -6.15 13.56
CA VAL A 19 -5.88 -6.29 14.54
C VAL A 19 -5.87 -5.07 15.45
N ALA A 20 -6.96 -4.32 15.38
CA ALA A 20 -7.36 -3.32 16.37
C ALA A 20 -7.82 -4.03 17.65
N PHE A 21 -7.38 -3.59 18.83
CA PHE A 21 -8.18 -3.71 20.06
C PHE A 21 -7.75 -2.76 21.19
N SER A 22 -8.78 -2.07 21.70
CA SER A 22 -8.99 -1.56 23.07
C SER A 22 -7.95 -0.65 23.72
N VAL A 23 -8.30 0.63 23.70
CA VAL A 23 -7.84 1.70 24.60
C VAL A 23 -8.01 1.28 26.06
N THR A 24 -6.91 1.01 26.75
CA THR A 24 -6.82 1.26 28.19
C THR A 24 -6.01 2.54 28.38
N GLY A 25 -6.67 3.55 28.95
CA GLY A 25 -6.11 4.90 29.13
C GLY A 25 -4.83 4.95 29.98
N PRO A 26 -4.17 6.11 29.98
CA PRO A 26 -2.80 6.24 30.43
C PRO A 26 -2.74 6.35 31.95
N ALA A 27 -2.14 5.36 32.59
CA ALA A 27 -1.43 5.59 33.84
C ALA A 27 0.06 5.57 33.52
N VAL A 28 0.61 6.73 33.14
CA VAL A 28 2.04 7.01 33.32
C VAL A 28 2.25 7.13 34.82
N SER A 29 2.28 5.98 35.49
CA SER A 29 2.94 5.85 36.78
C SER A 29 4.41 5.71 36.44
N ALA A 30 5.21 6.73 36.77
CA ALA A 30 6.62 6.56 36.95
C ALA A 30 6.82 5.40 37.94
N GLN A 31 7.12 4.21 37.41
CA GLN A 31 7.43 3.04 38.20
C GLN A 31 8.71 3.37 38.98
N LYS A 32 8.54 3.80 40.24
CA LYS A 32 9.62 3.97 41.21
C LYS A 32 10.49 2.70 41.18
N GLY A 33 11.81 2.88 41.08
CA GLY A 33 12.77 1.77 40.99
C GLY A 33 12.52 0.69 42.04
N GLY A 34 12.54 -0.58 41.63
CA GLY A 34 12.29 -1.68 42.57
C GLY A 34 11.96 -3.07 42.04
N GLU A 35 12.31 -3.46 40.81
CA GLU A 35 12.35 -4.89 40.46
C GLU A 35 13.79 -5.27 40.11
N GLY A 36 14.34 -6.24 40.83
CA GLY A 36 15.66 -6.79 40.60
C GLY A 36 15.77 -7.58 39.29
N PRO A 37 16.93 -8.18 39.01
CA PRO A 37 17.13 -8.99 37.81
C PRO A 37 16.15 -10.17 37.80
N ARG A 38 15.58 -10.47 36.63
CA ARG A 38 14.62 -11.57 36.45
C ARG A 38 15.12 -12.57 35.43
N LEU A 39 15.16 -13.84 35.79
CA LEU A 39 15.59 -14.94 34.94
C LEU A 39 14.41 -15.86 34.67
N ASP A 40 13.72 -15.62 33.57
CA ASP A 40 12.64 -16.47 33.10
C ASP A 40 13.20 -17.71 32.41
N THR A 41 12.64 -18.88 32.69
CA THR A 41 13.21 -20.16 32.23
C THR A 41 12.18 -21.03 31.52
N TYR A 42 12.69 -21.90 30.64
CA TYR A 42 11.93 -22.94 29.95
C TYR A 42 12.75 -24.23 29.89
N ARG A 43 12.10 -25.38 30.04
CA ARG A 43 12.73 -26.69 29.89
C ARG A 43 12.11 -27.39 28.69
N HIS A 44 12.93 -27.62 27.67
CA HIS A 44 12.51 -28.34 26.48
C HIS A 44 12.49 -29.86 26.72
N ALA A 45 11.75 -30.59 25.87
CA ALA A 45 11.50 -32.03 26.02
C ALA A 45 12.78 -32.90 25.97
N ASP A 46 13.83 -32.42 25.29
CA ASP A 46 15.16 -33.05 25.23
C ASP A 46 15.98 -32.87 26.54
N GLY A 47 15.47 -32.10 27.49
CA GLY A 47 16.13 -31.77 28.75
C GLY A 47 16.95 -30.47 28.73
N THR A 48 17.09 -29.82 27.57
CA THR A 48 17.77 -28.52 27.42
C THR A 48 16.99 -27.43 28.15
N ARG A 49 17.69 -26.56 28.89
CA ARG A 49 17.08 -25.44 29.61
C ARG A 49 17.45 -24.12 28.96
N TYR A 50 16.43 -23.37 28.60
CA TYR A 50 16.53 -22.05 27.97
C TYR A 50 16.22 -20.97 28.99
N PHE A 51 16.81 -19.79 28.82
CA PHE A 51 16.55 -18.65 29.67
C PHE A 51 16.33 -17.35 28.90
N ALA A 52 15.60 -16.43 29.51
CA ALA A 52 15.60 -15.01 29.21
C ALA A 52 15.89 -14.22 30.49
N LEU A 53 17.03 -13.52 30.50
CA LEU A 53 17.51 -12.71 31.61
C LEU A 53 17.18 -11.23 31.32
N SER A 54 16.33 -10.64 32.15
CA SER A 54 16.00 -9.22 32.12
C SER A 54 16.82 -8.46 33.15
N LEU A 55 17.57 -7.45 32.68
CA LEU A 55 18.49 -6.63 33.48
C LEU A 55 18.06 -5.16 33.48
N ARG A 56 18.19 -4.52 34.65
CA ARG A 56 18.15 -3.06 34.82
C ARG A 56 19.46 -2.60 35.49
N PRO A 57 19.83 -1.31 35.36
CA PRO A 57 20.94 -0.74 36.12
C PRO A 57 20.82 -1.08 37.60
N ALA A 58 21.89 -1.63 38.20
CA ALA A 58 21.92 -1.98 39.62
C ALA A 58 21.93 -0.74 40.53
N LYS A 59 22.33 0.40 39.98
CA LYS A 59 22.34 1.72 40.62
C LYS A 59 21.50 2.69 39.79
N PRO A 60 20.85 3.68 40.40
CA PRO A 60 20.18 4.75 39.66
C PRO A 60 21.14 5.45 38.71
N LEU A 61 20.72 5.62 37.46
CA LEU A 61 21.46 6.42 36.49
C LEU A 61 21.17 7.90 36.72
N ALA A 62 22.21 8.72 36.70
CA ALA A 62 22.07 10.16 36.80
C ALA A 62 21.27 10.74 35.63
N ALA A 63 20.57 11.84 35.89
CA ALA A 63 19.91 12.59 34.83
C ALA A 63 20.93 12.98 33.76
N ALA A 64 20.48 12.86 32.53
CA ALA A 64 21.30 12.93 31.35
C ALA A 64 21.65 14.41 31.04
N GLN A 65 22.93 14.70 30.76
CA GLN A 65 23.41 16.04 30.37
C GLN A 65 22.81 16.47 29.02
N ALA A 66 23.02 17.74 28.63
CA ALA A 66 22.71 18.27 27.30
C ALA A 66 23.18 17.30 26.20
N ARG A 67 22.31 17.07 25.20
CA ARG A 67 22.49 16.00 24.22
C ARG A 67 22.57 16.54 22.80
N HIS A 68 23.37 15.88 21.99
CA HIS A 68 23.27 15.99 20.54
C HIS A 68 22.33 14.88 20.04
N VAL A 69 21.27 15.28 19.35
CA VAL A 69 20.19 14.41 18.87
C VAL A 69 20.17 14.44 17.35
N VAL A 70 20.28 13.28 16.72
CA VAL A 70 20.06 13.15 15.27
C VAL A 70 18.66 12.61 15.05
N VAL A 71 17.85 13.34 14.29
CA VAL A 71 16.53 12.87 13.86
C VAL A 71 16.59 12.47 12.39
N LEU A 72 16.42 11.19 12.13
CA LEU A 72 16.29 10.59 10.81
C LEU A 72 14.79 10.49 10.49
N PHE A 73 14.31 11.32 9.57
CA PHE A 73 12.91 11.34 9.15
C PHE A 73 12.76 10.64 7.80
N ASP A 74 11.99 9.56 7.75
CA ASP A 74 11.76 8.82 6.51
C ASP A 74 10.87 9.62 5.54
N THR A 75 11.39 9.82 4.33
CA THR A 75 10.76 10.54 3.22
C THR A 75 10.63 9.66 1.98
N SER A 76 10.56 8.34 2.16
CA SER A 76 10.24 7.38 1.10
C SER A 76 8.76 7.45 0.68
N ALA A 77 8.43 6.77 -0.41
CA ALA A 77 7.08 6.78 -0.98
C ALA A 77 6.00 6.17 -0.05
N SER A 78 6.36 5.27 0.87
CA SER A 78 5.42 4.72 1.86
C SER A 78 5.04 5.74 2.94
N GLN A 79 5.83 6.80 3.11
CA GLN A 79 5.60 7.88 4.06
C GLN A 79 4.85 9.04 3.40
N THR A 80 3.65 8.75 2.90
CA THR A 80 2.72 9.68 2.25
C THR A 80 1.39 9.78 2.99
N GLY A 81 0.58 10.78 2.65
CA GLY A 81 -0.77 10.94 3.19
C GLY A 81 -0.78 11.11 4.72
N GLU A 82 -1.69 10.38 5.38
CA GLU A 82 -1.93 10.49 6.83
C GLU A 82 -0.71 10.09 7.66
N PHE A 83 0.05 9.07 7.25
CA PHE A 83 1.26 8.64 7.95
C PHE A 83 2.31 9.76 8.01
N ARG A 84 2.47 10.50 6.90
CA ARG A 84 3.39 11.64 6.84
C ARG A 84 2.95 12.78 7.74
N SER A 85 1.66 13.14 7.68
CA SER A 85 1.10 14.22 8.49
C SER A 85 1.27 13.90 9.98
N HIS A 86 0.93 12.67 10.38
CA HIS A 86 1.05 12.19 11.76
C HIS A 86 2.52 12.17 12.21
N ALA A 87 3.43 11.63 11.40
CA ALA A 87 4.86 11.61 11.68
C ALA A 87 5.47 13.03 11.85
N LEU A 88 5.06 14.00 11.03
CA LEU A 88 5.49 15.40 11.14
C LEU A 88 4.98 16.06 12.42
N GLU A 89 3.77 15.72 12.85
CA GLU A 89 3.19 16.23 14.09
C GLU A 89 3.89 15.63 15.31
N VAL A 90 4.14 14.31 15.31
CA VAL A 90 4.95 13.62 16.32
C VAL A 90 6.36 14.22 16.38
N LEU A 91 6.98 14.53 15.23
CA LEU A 91 8.27 15.22 15.17
C LEU A 91 8.20 16.60 15.87
N GLY A 92 7.16 17.38 15.60
CA GLY A 92 6.95 18.67 16.27
C GLY A 92 6.84 18.52 17.79
N ASN A 93 6.06 17.55 18.25
CA ASN A 93 5.86 17.27 19.68
C ASN A 93 7.12 16.69 20.34
N LEU A 94 7.90 15.87 19.63
CA LEU A 94 9.22 15.41 20.06
C LEU A 94 10.13 16.62 20.31
N LEU A 95 10.28 17.51 19.32
CA LEU A 95 11.15 18.67 19.41
C LEU A 95 10.75 19.62 20.56
N ALA A 96 9.44 19.81 20.77
CA ALA A 96 8.91 20.59 21.88
C ALA A 96 9.16 19.95 23.25
N GLY A 97 9.32 18.62 23.32
CA GLY A 97 9.61 17.87 24.54
C GLY A 97 11.10 17.80 24.90
N LEU A 98 12.00 18.27 24.03
CA LEU A 98 13.44 18.28 24.28
C LEU A 98 13.86 19.46 25.18
N SER A 99 15.03 19.33 25.83
CA SER A 99 15.58 20.41 26.67
C SER A 99 16.06 21.56 25.79
N PRO A 100 15.95 22.83 26.22
CA PRO A 100 16.54 23.97 25.51
C PRO A 100 18.07 23.87 25.33
N GLU A 101 18.74 23.08 26.16
CA GLU A 101 20.18 22.83 26.06
C GLU A 101 20.54 21.74 25.03
N ASP A 102 19.56 20.91 24.62
CA ASP A 102 19.80 19.90 23.58
C ASP A 102 20.12 20.58 22.25
N ARG A 103 20.79 19.86 21.37
CA ARG A 103 21.01 20.27 19.98
C ARG A 103 20.54 19.17 19.05
N VAL A 104 19.82 19.53 18.01
CA VAL A 104 19.19 18.61 17.09
C VAL A 104 19.71 18.82 15.68
N LYS A 105 20.07 17.73 15.02
CA LYS A 105 20.33 17.69 13.58
C LYS A 105 19.22 16.90 12.91
N LEU A 106 18.48 17.55 12.01
CA LEU A 106 17.38 16.93 11.26
C LEU A 106 17.89 16.44 9.91
N ILE A 107 17.63 15.18 9.60
CA ILE A 107 18.06 14.51 8.36
C ILE A 107 16.84 13.82 7.75
N ALA A 108 16.57 14.09 6.48
CA ALA A 108 15.59 13.32 5.72
C ALA A 108 16.27 12.07 5.14
N VAL A 109 15.58 10.94 5.19
CA VAL A 109 16.10 9.64 4.72
C VAL A 109 15.17 9.09 3.64
N ASP A 110 15.75 8.74 2.50
CA ASP A 110 15.10 7.93 1.47
C ASP A 110 16.16 6.97 0.91
N THR A 111 16.41 6.99 -0.40
CA THR A 111 17.56 6.36 -1.04
C THR A 111 18.89 6.99 -0.61
N HIS A 112 18.86 8.21 -0.06
CA HIS A 112 20.00 8.94 0.47
C HIS A 112 19.63 9.63 1.79
N ALA A 113 20.64 9.96 2.60
CA ALA A 113 20.49 10.83 3.76
C ALA A 113 20.75 12.28 3.35
N ALA A 114 19.80 13.18 3.59
CA ALA A 114 19.88 14.59 3.23
C ALA A 114 19.69 15.47 4.47
N GLU A 115 20.66 16.34 4.76
CA GLU A 115 20.60 17.25 5.91
C GLU A 115 19.55 18.34 5.72
N MET A 116 18.64 18.45 6.68
CA MET A 116 17.56 19.45 6.69
C MET A 116 17.96 20.69 7.52
N SER A 117 18.72 20.51 8.60
CA SER A 117 19.34 21.60 9.37
C SER A 117 20.81 21.79 8.99
N GLU A 118 21.32 23.02 9.13
CA GLU A 118 22.75 23.31 9.00
C GLU A 118 23.46 22.94 10.31
N GLY A 119 23.90 21.67 10.41
CA GLY A 119 24.50 21.15 11.63
C GLY A 119 23.50 20.95 12.78
N PHE A 120 24.01 21.04 14.01
CA PHE A 120 23.27 20.87 15.25
C PHE A 120 22.72 22.20 15.76
N VAL A 121 21.39 22.34 15.76
CA VAL A 121 20.69 23.59 16.11
C VAL A 121 19.80 23.40 17.34
N ALA A 122 19.27 24.46 17.93
CA ALA A 122 18.33 24.32 19.06
C ALA A 122 17.04 23.56 18.63
N PRO A 123 16.40 22.77 19.52
CA PRO A 123 15.21 21.97 19.17
C PRO A 123 14.02 22.84 18.76
N THR A 124 13.97 24.07 19.28
CA THR A 124 12.98 25.09 18.93
C THR A 124 13.69 26.39 18.58
N GLY A 125 13.12 27.16 17.65
CA GLY A 125 13.68 28.41 17.15
C GLY A 125 13.77 28.46 15.63
N ARG A 126 14.24 29.60 15.12
CA ARG A 126 14.18 29.94 13.69
C ARG A 126 14.93 28.96 12.79
N GLU A 127 16.06 28.44 13.23
CA GLU A 127 16.87 27.49 12.45
C GLU A 127 16.18 26.14 12.30
N MET A 128 15.56 25.62 13.37
CA MET A 128 14.78 24.38 13.31
C MET A 128 13.47 24.57 12.54
N GLU A 129 12.81 25.71 12.68
CA GLU A 129 11.63 26.04 11.86
C GLU A 129 11.95 26.02 10.37
N ALA A 130 13.10 26.58 9.97
CA ALA A 130 13.57 26.52 8.58
C ALA A 130 13.85 25.08 8.12
N ALA A 131 14.45 24.25 8.99
CA ALA A 131 14.69 22.83 8.71
C ALA A 131 13.37 22.05 8.53
N LEU A 132 12.37 22.31 9.37
CA LEU A 132 11.04 21.70 9.27
C LEU A 132 10.30 22.15 8.01
N GLU A 133 10.40 23.42 7.61
CA GLU A 133 9.86 23.88 6.33
C GLU A 133 10.52 23.18 5.14
N LYS A 134 11.85 23.05 5.17
CA LYS A 134 12.62 22.32 4.15
C LYS A 134 12.15 20.86 4.07
N LEU A 135 11.95 20.20 5.21
CA LEU A 135 11.43 18.83 5.28
C LEU A 135 10.01 18.72 4.71
N ARG A 136 9.11 19.64 5.07
CA ARG A 136 7.72 19.66 4.58
C ARG A 136 7.63 19.78 3.06
N ARG A 137 8.51 20.59 2.45
CA ARG A 137 8.59 20.79 1.00
C ARG A 137 9.21 19.61 0.25
N ARG A 138 9.93 18.71 0.93
CA ARG A 138 10.54 17.53 0.31
C ARG A 138 9.44 16.56 -0.13
N ALA A 139 9.42 16.23 -1.42
CA ALA A 139 8.49 15.25 -1.96
C ALA A 139 8.87 13.84 -1.47
N PRO A 140 7.93 13.07 -0.89
CA PRO A 140 8.19 11.70 -0.46
C PRO A 140 8.34 10.79 -1.69
N LEU A 141 9.55 10.34 -1.99
CA LEU A 141 9.88 9.61 -3.22
C LEU A 141 10.93 8.54 -2.95
N GLY A 142 10.85 7.45 -3.72
CA GLY A 142 11.83 6.36 -3.66
C GLY A 142 11.60 5.41 -2.49
N ALA A 143 12.60 4.57 -2.25
CA ALA A 143 12.64 3.58 -1.18
C ALA A 143 13.63 4.03 -0.08
N THR A 144 13.55 3.45 1.11
CA THR A 144 14.48 3.76 2.22
C THR A 144 15.74 2.91 2.14
N ASP A 145 16.91 3.51 2.36
CA ASP A 145 18.18 2.84 2.69
C ASP A 145 18.43 2.97 4.21
N MET A 146 18.03 1.95 4.97
CA MET A 146 18.20 1.97 6.43
C MET A 146 19.67 1.89 6.86
N LEU A 147 20.53 1.20 6.09
CA LEU A 147 21.95 1.13 6.43
C LEU A 147 22.62 2.50 6.23
N GLY A 148 22.30 3.17 5.12
CA GLY A 148 22.72 4.56 4.88
C GLY A 148 22.20 5.53 5.95
N ALA A 149 20.99 5.31 6.47
CA ALA A 149 20.44 6.10 7.57
C ALA A 149 21.26 5.96 8.87
N LEU A 150 21.66 4.74 9.22
CA LEU A 150 22.51 4.46 10.39
C LEU A 150 23.93 5.02 10.20
N ASP A 151 24.49 4.88 8.99
CA ASP A 151 25.79 5.44 8.63
C ASP A 151 25.76 6.98 8.79
N ALA A 152 24.73 7.64 8.28
CA ALA A 152 24.54 9.09 8.41
C ALA A 152 24.36 9.55 9.86
N ALA A 153 23.69 8.76 10.71
CA ALA A 153 23.55 9.07 12.13
C ALA A 153 24.89 9.03 12.86
N ALA A 154 25.71 8.00 12.62
CA ALA A 154 27.04 7.90 13.21
C ALA A 154 27.98 9.01 12.69
N GLU A 155 27.96 9.27 11.38
CA GLU A 155 28.77 10.33 10.76
C GLU A 155 28.42 11.73 11.28
N ALA A 156 27.15 11.99 11.56
CA ALA A 156 26.73 13.26 12.13
C ALA A 156 27.42 13.57 13.46
N PHE A 157 27.77 12.57 14.26
CA PHE A 157 28.43 12.77 15.55
C PHE A 157 29.97 12.81 15.48
N ALA A 158 30.57 12.43 14.35
CA ALA A 158 32.02 12.26 14.25
C ALA A 158 32.81 13.57 14.45
N ALA A 159 32.22 14.72 14.13
CA ALA A 159 32.84 16.05 14.26
C ALA A 159 32.52 16.76 15.58
N GLU A 160 31.70 16.16 16.44
CA GLU A 160 31.17 16.81 17.64
C GLU A 160 31.90 16.40 18.92
N PRO A 161 31.95 17.28 19.96
CA PRO A 161 32.52 16.94 21.26
C PRO A 161 31.90 15.68 21.87
N GLU A 162 32.61 15.03 22.80
CA GLU A 162 32.08 13.94 23.62
C GLU A 162 30.98 14.45 24.59
N GLN A 163 29.80 14.73 24.04
CA GLN A 163 28.56 14.93 24.78
C GLN A 163 27.70 13.67 24.67
N ALA A 164 26.60 13.62 25.42
CA ALA A 164 25.67 12.52 25.29
C ALA A 164 24.95 12.57 23.93
N ARG A 165 24.90 11.43 23.25
CA ARG A 165 24.35 11.30 21.89
C ARG A 165 23.04 10.52 21.92
N ALA A 166 22.17 10.78 20.95
CA ALA A 166 20.96 10.00 20.71
C ALA A 166 20.52 10.11 19.25
N ALA A 167 20.02 9.03 18.69
CA ALA A 167 19.40 9.05 17.37
C ALA A 167 17.94 8.61 17.45
N VAL A 168 17.10 9.22 16.61
CA VAL A 168 15.68 8.85 16.46
C VAL A 168 15.39 8.65 14.98
N TYR A 169 14.87 7.48 14.64
CA TYR A 169 14.30 7.21 13.32
C TYR A 169 12.77 7.32 13.36
N ILE A 170 12.18 8.07 12.43
CA ILE A 170 10.73 8.23 12.29
C ILE A 170 10.34 7.67 10.92
N GLY A 171 9.61 6.56 10.88
CA GLY A 171 9.22 5.90 9.65
C GLY A 171 8.84 4.43 9.86
N ASP A 172 8.75 3.67 8.77
CA ASP A 172 8.27 2.29 8.80
C ASP A 172 9.38 1.22 8.93
N GLY A 173 10.64 1.62 8.76
CA GLY A 173 11.81 0.75 8.81
C GLY A 173 11.99 -0.13 7.57
N MET A 174 11.25 0.11 6.49
CA MET A 174 11.30 -0.71 5.28
C MET A 174 12.50 -0.34 4.41
N SER A 175 13.60 -1.07 4.54
CA SER A 175 14.81 -0.86 3.72
C SER A 175 14.70 -1.48 2.31
N LYS A 176 13.85 -0.94 1.44
CA LYS A 176 13.66 -1.44 0.06
C LYS A 176 14.75 -0.97 -0.92
N ALA A 177 15.50 0.10 -0.62
CA ALA A 177 16.56 0.60 -1.49
C ALA A 177 17.85 -0.23 -1.39
N ARG A 178 18.10 -0.79 -0.20
CA ARG A 178 19.25 -1.65 0.09
C ARG A 178 18.85 -2.78 1.00
N TRP A 179 19.14 -4.00 0.57
CA TRP A 179 18.93 -5.20 1.38
C TRP A 179 19.73 -5.13 2.69
N VAL A 180 19.07 -5.44 3.81
CA VAL A 180 19.69 -5.47 5.14
C VAL A 180 20.16 -6.90 5.42
N ASP A 181 21.45 -7.12 5.26
CA ASP A 181 22.13 -8.34 5.69
C ASP A 181 22.60 -8.21 7.15
N SER A 182 22.53 -9.29 7.95
CA SER A 182 22.93 -9.27 9.36
C SER A 182 24.38 -8.84 9.56
N THR A 183 25.30 -9.22 8.66
CA THR A 183 26.72 -8.84 8.76
C THR A 183 26.91 -7.34 8.57
N GLU A 184 26.21 -6.77 7.60
CA GLU A 184 26.29 -5.33 7.31
C GLU A 184 25.60 -4.52 8.40
N LEU A 185 24.49 -5.01 8.97
CA LEU A 185 23.80 -4.41 10.11
C LEU A 185 24.67 -4.44 11.37
N GLU A 186 25.32 -5.57 11.66
CA GLU A 186 26.19 -5.74 12.84
C GLU A 186 27.29 -4.68 12.85
N LYS A 187 27.98 -4.46 11.72
CA LYS A 187 29.03 -3.43 11.60
C LYS A 187 28.53 -2.02 11.98
N ARG A 188 27.30 -1.65 11.59
CA ARG A 188 26.74 -0.34 11.94
C ARG A 188 26.35 -0.27 13.40
N ILE A 189 25.76 -1.35 13.92
CA ILE A 189 25.42 -1.44 15.34
C ILE A 189 26.69 -1.34 16.20
N GLU A 190 27.78 -2.03 15.83
CA GLU A 190 29.06 -1.95 16.53
C GLU A 190 29.61 -0.51 16.52
N ARG A 191 29.61 0.16 15.37
CA ARG A 191 29.99 1.58 15.30
C ARG A 191 29.15 2.46 16.22
N LEU A 192 27.83 2.28 16.23
CA LEU A 192 26.93 3.04 17.11
C LEU A 192 27.16 2.72 18.59
N LEU A 193 27.52 1.49 18.93
CA LEU A 193 27.89 1.09 20.29
C LEU A 193 29.22 1.73 20.74
N GLU A 194 30.23 1.75 19.87
CA GLU A 194 31.52 2.41 20.10
C GLU A 194 31.34 3.92 20.31
N GLU A 195 30.52 4.55 19.47
CA GLU A 195 30.18 5.97 19.57
C GLU A 195 29.14 6.28 20.66
N ARG A 196 28.65 5.26 21.39
CA ARG A 196 27.66 5.37 22.47
C ARG A 196 26.38 6.10 22.04
N VAL A 197 25.84 5.70 20.89
CA VAL A 197 24.63 6.28 20.27
C VAL A 197 23.44 5.33 20.42
N PRO A 198 22.47 5.60 21.32
CA PRO A 198 21.24 4.87 21.39
C PRO A 198 20.31 5.28 20.24
N VAL A 199 19.82 4.30 19.49
CA VAL A 199 18.91 4.52 18.35
C VAL A 199 17.50 4.14 18.75
N SER A 200 16.66 5.15 18.92
CA SER A 200 15.21 4.97 19.14
C SER A 200 14.46 5.10 17.82
N SER A 201 13.25 4.58 17.74
CA SER A 201 12.40 4.70 16.57
C SER A 201 10.96 4.98 16.93
N TYR A 202 10.31 5.82 16.13
CA TYR A 202 8.86 5.88 16.03
C TYR A 202 8.43 5.11 14.77
N ALA A 203 7.82 3.94 14.97
CA ALA A 203 7.46 3.02 13.90
C ALA A 203 6.05 3.35 13.37
N ILE A 204 5.96 3.95 12.18
CA ILE A 204 4.69 4.35 11.55
C ILE A 204 4.72 4.12 10.03
N GLY A 205 3.64 3.55 9.49
CA GLY A 205 3.48 3.30 8.06
C GLY A 205 2.49 2.16 7.78
N ALA A 206 2.15 1.97 6.50
CA ALA A 206 1.21 0.92 6.08
C ALA A 206 1.79 -0.50 6.25
N GLU A 207 3.09 -0.66 6.03
CA GLU A 207 3.84 -1.90 6.23
C GLU A 207 5.01 -1.62 7.17
N LEU A 208 5.04 -2.22 8.35
CA LEU A 208 6.11 -1.98 9.33
C LEU A 208 7.14 -3.12 9.32
N ASN A 209 8.43 -2.78 9.27
CA ASN A 209 9.49 -3.72 9.64
C ASN A 209 9.85 -3.58 11.11
N GLY A 210 8.91 -3.98 11.98
CA GLY A 210 9.10 -3.91 13.43
C GLY A 210 10.23 -4.79 13.96
N LEU A 211 10.58 -5.86 13.24
CA LEU A 211 11.69 -6.74 13.60
C LEU A 211 13.03 -6.02 13.48
N LEU A 212 13.28 -5.34 12.36
CA LEU A 212 14.51 -4.57 12.14
C LEU A 212 14.62 -3.41 13.13
N LEU A 213 13.57 -2.60 13.26
CA LEU A 213 13.55 -1.48 14.20
C LEU A 213 13.72 -1.95 15.65
N GLY A 214 13.09 -3.07 16.01
CA GLY A 214 13.23 -3.70 17.31
C GLY A 214 14.65 -4.18 17.59
N ALA A 215 15.31 -4.80 16.61
CA ALA A 215 16.68 -5.26 16.74
C ALA A 215 17.67 -4.09 16.92
N ILE A 216 17.56 -3.04 16.10
CA ILE A 216 18.38 -1.83 16.21
C ILE A 216 18.21 -1.19 17.60
N ALA A 217 16.95 -0.99 18.02
CA ALA A 217 16.62 -0.38 19.30
C ALA A 217 17.13 -1.22 20.49
N GLY A 218 16.93 -2.54 20.44
CA GLY A 218 17.38 -3.47 21.48
C GLY A 218 18.91 -3.46 21.62
N ARG A 219 19.63 -3.54 20.51
CA ARG A 219 21.09 -3.62 20.47
C ARG A 219 21.78 -2.31 20.84
N THR A 220 21.24 -1.16 20.45
CA THR A 220 21.88 0.15 20.68
C THR A 220 21.46 0.81 21.99
N GLY A 221 20.47 0.26 22.71
CA GLY A 221 19.97 0.91 23.92
C GLY A 221 18.99 2.07 23.65
N GLY A 222 18.33 2.11 22.48
CA GLY A 222 17.23 3.04 22.20
C GLY A 222 15.86 2.34 22.18
N ARG A 223 14.73 3.06 22.14
CA ARG A 223 13.38 2.46 22.22
C ARG A 223 12.68 2.46 20.87
N MET A 224 11.97 1.39 20.54
CA MET A 224 10.98 1.41 19.46
C MET A 224 9.61 1.69 20.07
N ILE A 225 9.00 2.77 19.62
CA ILE A 225 7.65 3.24 19.99
C ILE A 225 6.77 2.96 18.77
N GLU A 226 5.74 2.17 18.96
CA GLU A 226 4.82 1.76 17.90
C GLU A 226 3.75 2.83 17.69
N GLY A 227 3.55 3.22 16.43
CA GLY A 227 2.57 4.22 16.02
C GLY A 227 1.29 3.61 15.49
N SER A 228 0.19 4.32 15.73
CA SER A 228 -1.09 4.14 15.06
C SER A 228 -1.61 5.51 14.66
N LEU A 229 -2.36 5.61 13.56
CA LEU A 229 -2.98 6.86 13.13
C LEU A 229 -4.01 7.38 14.16
N ASP A 230 -4.56 6.49 14.99
CA ASP A 230 -5.51 6.86 16.06
C ASP A 230 -4.81 7.33 17.35
N ALA A 231 -3.48 7.22 17.45
CA ALA A 231 -2.75 7.58 18.65
C ALA A 231 -2.55 9.10 18.74
N SER A 232 -2.66 9.66 19.95
CA SER A 232 -2.35 11.08 20.22
C SER A 232 -0.88 11.36 19.88
N THR A 233 -0.68 12.29 18.95
CA THR A 233 0.63 12.73 18.49
C THR A 233 1.43 13.40 19.60
N GLU A 234 0.77 14.06 20.56
CA GLU A 234 1.40 14.69 21.72
C GLU A 234 1.94 13.65 22.71
N GLN A 235 1.12 12.64 23.03
CA GLN A 235 1.54 11.54 23.91
C GLN A 235 2.68 10.75 23.29
N VAL A 236 2.59 10.44 22.00
CA VAL A 236 3.66 9.75 21.27
C VAL A 236 4.92 10.61 21.21
N GLY A 237 4.82 11.89 20.86
CA GLY A 237 5.96 12.81 20.85
C GLY A 237 6.68 12.89 22.20
N ALA A 238 5.92 12.95 23.29
CA ALA A 238 6.47 12.91 24.65
C ALA A 238 7.17 11.59 24.98
N GLN A 239 6.64 10.45 24.50
CA GLN A 239 7.31 9.15 24.67
C GLN A 239 8.64 9.09 23.91
N VAL A 240 8.68 9.62 22.68
CA VAL A 240 9.91 9.67 21.88
C VAL A 240 10.93 10.61 22.54
N ALA A 241 10.52 11.76 23.04
CA ALA A 241 11.38 12.69 23.76
C ALA A 241 11.95 12.05 25.04
N GLY A 242 11.12 11.37 25.82
CA GLY A 242 11.56 10.61 27.00
C GLY A 242 12.56 9.49 26.65
N ALA A 243 12.39 8.83 25.50
CA ALA A 243 13.34 7.82 25.04
C ALA A 243 14.72 8.41 24.70
N VAL A 244 14.75 9.59 24.07
CA VAL A 244 15.98 10.36 23.75
C VAL A 244 16.70 10.82 25.01
N GLN A 245 15.94 11.32 25.99
CA GLN A 245 16.47 11.91 27.21
C GLN A 245 16.93 10.90 28.26
N ALA A 246 16.52 9.63 28.16
CA ALA A 246 16.88 8.67 29.20
C ALA A 246 18.38 8.36 29.20
N ALA A 247 18.92 8.23 30.41
CA ALA A 247 20.30 7.82 30.63
C ALA A 247 20.52 6.35 30.23
N VAL A 248 21.69 6.09 29.65
CA VAL A 248 22.13 4.77 29.20
C VAL A 248 23.45 4.42 29.87
N ALA A 249 23.57 3.21 30.39
CA ALA A 249 24.82 2.64 30.86
C ALA A 249 25.33 1.61 29.84
N TRP A 250 26.57 1.79 29.40
CA TRP A 250 27.18 1.06 28.29
C TRP A 250 28.04 -0.09 28.81
N PRO A 251 27.72 -1.35 28.52
CA PRO A 251 28.54 -2.50 28.89
C PRO A 251 29.93 -2.43 28.28
N GLU A 252 30.96 -2.56 29.12
CA GLU A 252 32.36 -2.67 28.68
C GLU A 252 32.85 -4.12 28.74
N SER A 253 32.44 -4.85 29.78
CA SER A 253 32.74 -6.27 29.94
C SER A 253 31.71 -6.94 30.85
N VAL A 254 31.46 -8.22 30.61
CA VAL A 254 30.57 -9.04 31.45
C VAL A 254 31.25 -10.34 31.82
N THR A 255 31.17 -10.66 33.11
CA THR A 255 31.58 -11.95 33.65
C THR A 255 30.33 -12.79 33.88
N TRP A 256 30.11 -13.75 32.99
CA TRP A 256 29.00 -14.69 33.06
C TRP A 256 29.32 -15.87 34.00
N PRO A 257 28.34 -16.39 34.76
CA PRO A 257 28.49 -17.66 35.45
C PRO A 257 28.76 -18.80 34.46
N ALA A 258 29.59 -19.79 34.83
CA ALA A 258 30.02 -20.87 33.96
C ALA A 258 28.86 -21.76 33.46
N GLU A 259 27.73 -21.71 34.16
CA GLU A 259 26.51 -22.44 33.86
C GLU A 259 25.74 -21.89 32.65
N PHE A 260 25.98 -20.63 32.26
CA PHE A 260 25.34 -19.97 31.13
C PHE A 260 26.15 -20.19 29.86
N ARG A 261 25.49 -20.60 28.78
CA ARG A 261 26.12 -20.85 27.47
C ARG A 261 25.24 -20.29 26.35
N GLU A 262 25.85 -20.12 25.18
CA GLU A 262 25.15 -19.67 23.96
C GLU A 262 24.31 -18.41 24.21
N ILE A 263 24.99 -17.39 24.72
CA ILE A 263 24.38 -16.17 25.25
C ILE A 263 24.24 -15.16 24.11
N PHE A 264 23.02 -14.67 23.91
CA PHE A 264 22.69 -13.75 22.83
C PHE A 264 21.91 -12.51 23.32
N PRO A 265 22.20 -11.32 22.78
CA PRO A 265 23.29 -11.03 21.82
C PRO A 265 24.69 -11.23 22.45
N LYS A 266 25.70 -11.52 21.62
CA LYS A 266 27.08 -11.76 22.08
C LYS A 266 27.64 -10.59 22.91
N LEU A 267 27.39 -9.37 22.42
CA LEU A 267 27.61 -8.13 23.16
C LEU A 267 26.32 -7.79 23.90
N PRO A 268 26.34 -7.73 25.24
CA PRO A 268 25.14 -7.47 26.03
C PRO A 268 24.60 -6.06 25.72
N PRO A 269 23.27 -5.89 25.64
CA PRO A 269 22.67 -4.63 25.26
C PRO A 269 22.84 -3.55 26.34
N PRO A 270 22.92 -2.25 25.97
CA PRO A 270 23.03 -1.16 26.92
C PRO A 270 21.84 -1.06 27.89
N LEU A 271 22.12 -0.74 29.15
CA LEU A 271 21.13 -0.70 30.22
C LEU A 271 20.47 0.67 30.36
N ARG A 272 19.18 0.68 30.71
CA ARG A 272 18.39 1.89 30.95
C ARG A 272 17.51 1.78 32.19
N ALA A 273 17.14 2.90 32.77
CA ALA A 273 16.23 2.94 33.92
C ALA A 273 14.75 2.79 33.52
N ASP A 274 14.39 3.22 32.30
CA ASP A 274 13.00 3.25 31.80
C ASP A 274 12.55 1.93 31.14
N ARG A 275 13.45 0.96 30.96
CA ARG A 275 13.13 -0.39 30.46
C ARG A 275 14.16 -1.43 30.87
N ASP A 276 13.78 -2.70 30.74
CA ASP A 276 14.70 -3.82 30.89
C ASP A 276 15.49 -4.08 29.61
N SER A 277 16.71 -4.56 29.76
CA SER A 277 17.54 -5.11 28.68
C SER A 277 17.56 -6.62 28.81
N VAL A 278 17.36 -7.34 27.71
CA VAL A 278 17.17 -8.79 27.75
C VAL A 278 18.31 -9.51 27.05
N VAL A 279 18.75 -10.59 27.66
CA VAL A 279 19.68 -11.56 27.09
C VAL A 279 19.04 -12.94 27.15
N ILE A 280 19.18 -13.74 26.08
CA ILE A 280 18.66 -15.10 26.00
C ILE A 280 19.80 -16.11 25.84
N GLY A 281 19.53 -17.38 26.10
CA GLY A 281 20.49 -18.45 25.85
C GLY A 281 20.09 -19.76 26.51
N VAL A 282 21.09 -20.62 26.75
CA VAL A 282 20.92 -21.87 27.48
C VAL A 282 21.67 -21.85 28.80
N TYR A 283 21.15 -22.53 29.81
CA TYR A 283 21.79 -22.57 31.13
C TYR A 283 21.67 -23.93 31.81
N THR A 284 22.46 -24.13 32.85
CA THR A 284 22.42 -25.33 33.70
C THR A 284 22.40 -24.94 35.18
N GLY A 285 22.14 -25.90 36.08
CA GLY A 285 22.10 -25.63 37.53
C GLY A 285 20.76 -25.09 38.05
N GLN A 286 20.72 -24.78 39.35
CA GLN A 286 19.51 -24.30 40.06
C GLN A 286 19.67 -22.87 40.63
N GLY A 287 20.86 -22.27 40.51
CA GLY A 287 21.16 -20.96 41.08
C GLY A 287 21.22 -20.95 42.62
N PRO A 288 21.24 -19.77 43.25
CA PRO A 288 21.36 -18.45 42.62
C PRO A 288 22.73 -18.26 41.94
N PHE A 289 22.76 -17.43 40.90
CA PHE A 289 23.96 -17.14 40.13
C PHE A 289 24.41 -15.70 40.34
N GLU A 290 25.72 -15.48 40.45
CA GLU A 290 26.32 -14.15 40.59
C GLU A 290 26.84 -13.68 39.25
N MET A 291 26.35 -12.54 38.77
CA MET A 291 26.76 -11.90 37.53
C MET A 291 27.40 -10.55 37.82
N GLN A 292 28.48 -10.23 37.10
CA GLN A 292 29.15 -8.94 37.19
C GLN A 292 29.27 -8.31 35.81
N MET A 293 29.05 -6.99 35.73
CA MET A 293 29.22 -6.20 34.50
C MET A 293 29.94 -4.89 34.82
N SER A 294 31.00 -4.58 34.07
CA SER A 294 31.56 -3.24 34.00
C SER A 294 30.73 -2.41 33.03
N VAL A 295 30.33 -1.22 33.44
CA VAL A 295 29.59 -0.28 32.61
C VAL A 295 30.23 1.10 32.62
N ALA A 296 30.19 1.79 31.47
CA ALA A 296 30.40 3.22 31.40
C ALA A 296 29.05 3.93 31.47
N GLY A 297 28.80 4.65 32.57
CA GLY A 297 27.61 5.46 32.77
C GLY A 297 27.87 6.97 32.60
N PRO A 298 26.82 7.81 32.71
CA PRO A 298 26.95 9.27 32.63
C PRO A 298 27.85 9.90 33.71
N GLN A 299 28.12 9.19 34.81
CA GLN A 299 29.00 9.63 35.91
C GLN A 299 30.40 9.01 35.85
N GLY A 300 30.72 8.24 34.80
CA GLY A 300 31.98 7.50 34.65
C GLY A 300 31.78 5.97 34.70
N ALA A 301 32.90 5.26 34.80
CA ALA A 301 32.91 3.80 34.89
C ALA A 301 32.38 3.32 36.25
N ASP A 302 31.61 2.23 36.21
CA ASP A 302 30.92 1.67 37.37
C ASP A 302 30.86 0.14 37.24
N GLN A 303 30.78 -0.57 38.36
CA GLN A 303 30.63 -2.04 38.38
C GLN A 303 29.26 -2.42 38.96
N TYR A 304 28.50 -3.20 38.21
CA TYR A 304 27.21 -3.72 38.61
C TYR A 304 27.30 -5.22 38.94
N ASN A 305 26.68 -5.60 40.06
CA ASN A 305 26.64 -6.97 40.55
C ASN A 305 25.17 -7.37 40.75
N TRP A 306 24.78 -8.49 40.15
CA TRP A 306 23.44 -9.04 40.28
C TRP A 306 23.49 -10.46 40.82
N LYS A 307 22.63 -10.72 41.80
CA LYS A 307 22.29 -12.07 42.22
C LYS A 307 21.01 -12.49 41.53
N VAL A 308 21.12 -13.46 40.63
CA VAL A 308 20.04 -13.88 39.74
C VAL A 308 19.54 -15.26 40.15
N THR A 309 18.26 -15.38 40.47
CA THR A 309 17.64 -16.67 40.80
C THR A 309 16.74 -17.12 39.65
N PRO A 310 16.92 -18.33 39.09
CA PRO A 310 16.03 -18.88 38.07
C PRO A 310 14.60 -18.95 38.57
N SER A 311 13.64 -18.48 37.79
CA SER A 311 12.23 -18.79 38.04
C SER A 311 11.96 -20.28 37.78
N GLU A 312 10.86 -20.80 38.34
CA GLU A 312 10.36 -22.12 37.94
C GLU A 312 10.12 -22.14 36.43
N PRO A 313 10.52 -23.21 35.71
CA PRO A 313 10.27 -23.32 34.27
C PRO A 313 8.77 -23.16 33.97
N LEU A 314 8.42 -22.21 33.12
CA LEU A 314 7.05 -21.94 32.72
C LEU A 314 6.81 -22.41 31.29
N GLU A 315 5.73 -23.16 31.06
CA GLU A 315 5.34 -23.62 29.72
C GLU A 315 5.06 -22.48 28.75
N THR A 316 4.60 -21.33 29.26
CA THR A 316 4.38 -20.12 28.45
C THR A 316 5.67 -19.55 27.83
N ASN A 317 6.84 -20.07 28.23
CA ASN A 317 8.14 -19.69 27.69
C ASN A 317 8.65 -20.65 26.59
N ASN A 318 7.80 -21.49 26.02
CA ASN A 318 8.12 -22.42 24.92
C ASN A 318 8.62 -21.74 23.62
N PHE A 319 8.59 -20.40 23.55
CA PHE A 319 9.16 -19.59 22.48
C PHE A 319 10.67 -19.34 22.57
N LEU A 320 11.27 -19.55 23.74
CA LEU A 320 12.70 -19.32 23.95
C LEU A 320 13.62 -20.19 23.06
N PRO A 321 13.35 -21.49 22.82
CA PRO A 321 14.15 -22.30 21.91
C PRO A 321 14.22 -21.72 20.51
N GLU A 322 13.10 -21.28 19.94
CA GLU A 322 13.05 -20.71 18.59
C GLU A 322 13.81 -19.38 18.51
N LEU A 323 13.71 -18.53 19.54
CA LEU A 323 14.50 -17.30 19.62
C LEU A 323 16.01 -17.57 19.73
N VAL A 324 16.41 -18.58 20.51
CA VAL A 324 17.83 -18.98 20.63
C VAL A 324 18.33 -19.57 19.32
N GLU A 325 17.55 -20.39 18.64
CA GLU A 325 17.88 -20.92 17.30
C GLU A 325 17.99 -19.82 16.25
N ALA A 326 17.10 -18.83 16.28
CA ALA A 326 17.20 -17.67 15.41
C ALA A 326 18.49 -16.88 15.68
N ALA A 327 18.81 -16.66 16.96
CA ALA A 327 20.01 -15.94 17.37
C ALA A 327 21.32 -16.70 17.07
N ARG A 328 21.31 -18.04 17.05
CA ARG A 328 22.48 -18.86 16.66
C ARG A 328 22.96 -18.55 15.24
N LYS A 329 22.05 -18.16 14.34
CA LYS A 329 22.37 -17.93 12.91
C LYS A 329 23.27 -16.71 12.69
N ASP A 330 23.10 -15.67 13.49
CA ASP A 330 23.79 -14.39 13.30
C ASP A 330 24.36 -13.78 14.59
N GLY A 331 24.43 -14.53 15.68
CA GLY A 331 24.91 -14.03 16.96
C GLY A 331 23.92 -13.12 17.70
N GLY A 332 22.64 -13.14 17.31
CA GLY A 332 21.58 -12.33 17.91
C GLY A 332 21.57 -10.90 17.38
N VAL A 333 22.02 -10.68 16.14
CA VAL A 333 22.01 -9.35 15.50
C VAL A 333 20.60 -8.99 15.07
N SER A 334 19.86 -9.92 14.48
CA SER A 334 18.47 -9.72 14.08
C SER A 334 17.45 -9.90 15.20
N LEU A 335 17.89 -10.09 16.45
CA LEU A 335 17.00 -10.44 17.56
C LEU A 335 16.18 -9.20 17.98
N PRO A 336 14.83 -9.20 17.82
CA PRO A 336 13.99 -8.02 18.05
C PRO A 336 13.62 -7.84 19.53
N VAL A 337 14.50 -8.28 20.44
CA VAL A 337 14.22 -8.34 21.87
C VAL A 337 14.76 -7.07 22.54
N ARG A 338 13.84 -6.17 22.87
CA ARG A 338 14.08 -4.84 23.44
C ARG A 338 13.98 -4.80 24.97
N GLY A 339 13.27 -5.78 25.54
CA GLY A 339 12.80 -5.80 26.93
C GLY A 339 11.76 -6.91 27.17
N ARG A 340 11.23 -7.01 28.39
CA ARG A 340 10.23 -8.03 28.76
C ARG A 340 8.97 -7.98 27.89
N ASP A 341 8.51 -6.78 27.51
CA ASP A 341 7.32 -6.62 26.68
C ASP A 341 7.49 -7.25 25.28
N SER A 342 8.70 -7.17 24.70
CA SER A 342 8.98 -7.83 23.42
C SER A 342 9.02 -9.35 23.51
N LEU A 343 9.40 -9.93 24.66
CA LEU A 343 9.31 -11.38 24.88
C LEU A 343 7.85 -11.84 24.93
N ARG A 344 6.98 -11.05 25.58
CA ARG A 344 5.53 -11.32 25.60
C ARG A 344 4.92 -11.24 24.21
N TYR A 345 5.36 -10.28 23.40
CA TYR A 345 4.94 -10.19 22.01
C TYR A 345 5.40 -11.42 21.20
N ALA A 346 6.66 -11.85 21.34
CA ALA A 346 7.17 -13.06 20.70
C ALA A 346 6.37 -14.31 21.11
N ALA A 347 6.04 -14.44 22.40
CA ALA A 347 5.19 -15.51 22.92
C ALA A 347 3.80 -15.50 22.25
N THR A 348 3.15 -14.34 22.17
CA THR A 348 1.83 -14.20 21.52
C THR A 348 1.88 -14.52 20.03
N ALA A 349 2.87 -14.00 19.31
CA ALA A 349 3.03 -14.25 17.87
C ALA A 349 3.24 -15.75 17.58
N MET A 350 4.05 -16.43 18.39
CA MET A 350 4.26 -17.86 18.27
C MET A 350 3.00 -18.66 18.61
N ALA A 351 2.28 -18.29 19.67
CA ALA A 351 1.01 -18.94 20.03
C ALA A 351 -0.02 -18.84 18.89
N ILE A 352 -0.11 -17.68 18.22
CA ILE A 352 -0.96 -17.50 17.03
C ILE A 352 -0.48 -18.39 15.88
N GLY A 353 0.83 -18.46 15.63
CA GLY A 353 1.40 -19.34 14.60
C GLY A 353 1.09 -20.82 14.83
N VAL A 354 1.23 -21.28 16.08
CA VAL A 354 0.86 -22.64 16.50
C VAL A 354 -0.64 -22.88 16.32
N HIS A 355 -1.47 -21.93 16.74
CA HIS A 355 -2.91 -22.00 16.57
C HIS A 355 -3.30 -22.11 15.08
N ASN A 356 -2.78 -21.22 14.23
CA ASN A 356 -3.04 -21.21 12.79
C ASN A 356 -2.58 -22.51 12.12
N ALA A 357 -1.38 -23.01 12.44
CA ALA A 357 -0.89 -24.28 11.91
C ALA A 357 -1.80 -25.45 12.35
N THR A 358 -2.30 -25.42 13.60
CA THR A 358 -3.23 -26.44 14.12
C THR A 358 -4.58 -26.38 13.40
N GLU A 359 -5.14 -25.19 13.16
CA GLU A 359 -6.41 -25.03 12.45
C GLU A 359 -6.28 -25.37 10.97
N LEU A 360 -5.19 -25.00 10.30
CA LEU A 360 -4.91 -25.43 8.93
C LEU A 360 -4.72 -26.96 8.86
N ALA A 361 -4.09 -27.58 9.87
CA ALA A 361 -3.98 -29.03 9.95
C ALA A 361 -5.35 -29.70 10.12
N ARG A 362 -6.25 -29.09 10.90
CA ARG A 362 -7.64 -29.55 11.09
C ARG A 362 -8.42 -29.46 9.77
N GLN A 363 -8.34 -28.33 9.07
CA GLN A 363 -8.97 -28.14 7.76
C GLN A 363 -8.45 -29.13 6.71
N ALA A 364 -7.14 -29.35 6.66
CA ALA A 364 -6.53 -30.36 5.79
C ALA A 364 -7.02 -31.78 6.12
N LEU A 365 -7.19 -32.10 7.42
CA LEU A 365 -7.75 -33.38 7.84
C LEU A 365 -9.21 -33.52 7.42
N GLU A 366 -10.03 -32.48 7.58
CA GLU A 366 -11.45 -32.47 7.21
C GLU A 366 -11.66 -32.62 5.70
N THR A 367 -10.81 -31.97 4.90
CA THR A 367 -10.82 -32.04 3.42
C THR A 367 -10.19 -33.33 2.86
N GLY A 368 -9.64 -34.20 3.71
CA GLY A 368 -9.05 -35.48 3.32
C GLY A 368 -7.59 -35.40 2.84
N ASP A 369 -6.96 -34.22 2.91
CA ASP A 369 -5.54 -34.04 2.64
C ASP A 369 -4.69 -34.46 3.86
N LEU A 370 -4.56 -35.78 4.01
CA LEU A 370 -3.85 -36.39 5.14
C LEU A 370 -2.34 -36.07 5.16
N ALA A 371 -1.75 -35.70 4.02
CA ALA A 371 -0.32 -35.36 3.95
C ALA A 371 -0.05 -33.95 4.49
N ASN A 372 -0.87 -32.97 4.10
CA ASN A 372 -0.76 -31.62 4.65
C ASN A 372 -1.23 -31.55 6.10
N ALA A 373 -2.26 -32.30 6.49
CA ALA A 373 -2.71 -32.40 7.88
C ALA A 373 -1.58 -32.88 8.80
N GLU A 374 -0.87 -33.95 8.41
CA GLU A 374 0.28 -34.45 9.17
C GLU A 374 1.42 -33.43 9.23
N ARG A 375 1.80 -32.85 8.09
CA ARG A 375 2.90 -31.88 8.02
C ARG A 375 2.64 -30.68 8.93
N LEU A 376 1.45 -30.09 8.85
CA LEU A 376 1.07 -28.91 9.64
C LEU A 376 0.89 -29.23 11.13
N ALA A 377 0.35 -30.41 11.48
CA ALA A 377 0.25 -30.84 12.87
C ALA A 377 1.63 -31.13 13.49
N ARG A 378 2.55 -31.74 12.74
CA ARG A 378 3.96 -31.89 13.17
C ARG A 378 4.66 -30.54 13.30
N GLU A 379 4.39 -29.59 12.41
CA GLU A 379 4.92 -28.24 12.51
C GLU A 379 4.42 -27.52 13.77
N ALA A 380 3.13 -27.67 14.11
CA ALA A 380 2.57 -27.18 15.36
C ALA A 380 3.22 -27.84 16.59
N LEU A 381 3.47 -29.16 16.57
CA LEU A 381 4.13 -29.88 17.66
C LEU A 381 5.63 -29.61 17.80
N ASN A 382 6.30 -29.28 16.70
CA ASN A 382 7.70 -28.85 16.76
C ASN A 382 7.83 -27.50 17.49
N ARG A 383 6.80 -26.64 17.38
CA ARG A 383 6.75 -25.34 18.06
C ARG A 383 6.17 -25.45 19.47
N ASP A 384 5.15 -26.28 19.66
CA ASP A 384 4.53 -26.57 20.96
C ASP A 384 4.33 -28.08 21.13
N PRO A 385 5.31 -28.80 21.72
CA PRO A 385 5.25 -30.26 21.88
C PRO A 385 4.04 -30.75 22.69
N GLU A 386 3.47 -29.90 23.54
CA GLU A 386 2.33 -30.24 24.39
C GLU A 386 0.96 -29.92 23.75
N ASN A 387 0.92 -29.45 22.50
CA ASN A 387 -0.31 -29.11 21.79
C ASN A 387 -1.19 -30.36 21.57
N LYS A 388 -2.14 -30.58 22.48
CA LYS A 388 -3.06 -31.72 22.47
C LYS A 388 -3.93 -31.79 21.20
N ALA A 389 -4.27 -30.64 20.61
CA ALA A 389 -5.08 -30.59 19.40
C ALA A 389 -4.27 -31.12 18.19
N ALA A 390 -3.01 -30.71 18.05
CA ALA A 390 -2.12 -31.21 17.02
C ALA A 390 -1.78 -32.71 17.21
N GLN A 391 -1.59 -33.17 18.45
CA GLN A 391 -1.43 -34.61 18.75
C GLN A 391 -2.65 -35.42 18.29
N LYS A 392 -3.87 -34.94 18.62
CA LYS A 392 -5.13 -35.58 18.21
C LYS A 392 -5.31 -35.60 16.69
N ILE A 393 -4.88 -34.55 15.98
CA ILE A 393 -4.92 -34.53 14.50
C ILE A 393 -4.00 -35.62 13.92
N LEU A 394 -2.80 -35.81 14.47
CA LEU A 394 -1.91 -36.90 14.03
C LEU A 394 -2.51 -38.28 14.28
N GLU A 395 -3.12 -38.51 15.45
CA GLU A 395 -3.85 -39.76 15.73
C GLU A 395 -4.97 -40.02 14.71
N GLN A 396 -5.72 -38.98 14.34
CA GLN A 396 -6.79 -39.06 13.35
C GLN A 396 -6.28 -39.29 11.92
N VAL A 397 -5.13 -38.71 11.56
CA VAL A 397 -4.45 -39.00 10.29
C VAL A 397 -4.07 -40.47 10.22
N ASP A 398 -3.47 -41.02 11.28
CA ASP A 398 -3.04 -42.42 11.34
C ASP A 398 -4.24 -43.37 11.29
N GLN A 399 -5.34 -43.05 11.97
CA GLN A 399 -6.60 -43.79 11.89
C GLN A 399 -7.19 -43.81 10.48
N ARG A 400 -7.18 -42.66 9.77
CA ARG A 400 -7.70 -42.60 8.39
C ARG A 400 -6.80 -43.28 7.37
N ARG A 401 -5.50 -43.36 7.61
CA ARG A 401 -4.56 -44.13 6.77
C ARG A 401 -4.66 -45.64 6.96
N THR A 402 -5.04 -46.07 8.15
CA THR A 402 -5.14 -47.50 8.52
C THR A 402 -6.55 -48.09 8.30
N ALA A 403 -7.56 -47.26 7.99
CA ALA A 403 -8.90 -47.71 7.66
C ALA A 403 -8.94 -48.43 6.29
N PRO A 404 -9.39 -49.71 6.21
CA PRO A 404 -9.55 -50.40 4.93
C PRO A 404 -10.82 -49.92 4.21
N GLY A 405 -10.66 -49.40 3.00
CA GLY A 405 -11.72 -49.29 1.98
C GLY A 405 -12.70 -48.12 2.16
N ALA A 406 -12.47 -47.03 1.42
CA ALA A 406 -13.50 -46.05 1.12
C ALA A 406 -14.61 -46.72 0.27
N ARG A 407 -15.77 -46.99 0.88
CA ARG A 407 -17.03 -47.23 0.18
C ARG A 407 -18.06 -46.20 0.65
N ALA A 408 -18.72 -45.58 -0.34
CA ALA A 408 -19.83 -44.66 -0.21
C ALA A 408 -20.98 -45.25 0.63
N PRO A 409 -21.83 -44.43 1.28
CA PRO A 409 -22.85 -44.92 2.20
C PRO A 409 -23.92 -45.74 1.47
N GLU A 410 -24.11 -46.97 1.93
CA GLU A 410 -25.16 -47.88 1.47
C GLU A 410 -26.48 -47.62 2.21
N VAL A 411 -27.55 -47.69 1.43
CA VAL A 411 -28.94 -47.38 1.77
C VAL A 411 -29.54 -48.45 2.69
N LEU A 412 -30.23 -48.00 3.74
CA LEU A 412 -31.00 -48.81 4.69
C LEU A 412 -32.23 -49.43 3.99
N ASN A 413 -32.40 -50.76 4.06
CA ASN A 413 -33.58 -51.44 3.53
C ASN A 413 -34.28 -52.24 4.64
N LEU A 414 -35.58 -51.97 4.84
CA LEU A 414 -36.48 -52.54 5.85
C LEU A 414 -37.38 -53.61 5.23
N VAL A 415 -37.40 -54.85 5.75
CA VAL A 415 -38.52 -55.80 5.60
C VAL A 415 -38.55 -56.81 6.77
N GLY A 416 -39.65 -56.87 7.53
CA GLY A 416 -40.17 -58.09 8.22
C GLY A 416 -41.32 -58.70 7.38
N PRO A 417 -41.98 -59.85 7.72
CA PRO A 417 -42.38 -60.30 9.07
C PRO A 417 -42.45 -61.85 9.29
N GLY A 418 -42.93 -62.30 10.46
CA GLY A 418 -43.70 -63.56 10.58
C GLY A 418 -43.41 -64.47 11.80
N ALA A 419 -44.40 -64.65 12.67
CA ALA A 419 -44.57 -65.80 13.58
C ALA A 419 -45.68 -66.72 13.03
N PRO A 420 -45.77 -68.03 13.39
CA PRO A 420 -46.73 -68.43 14.44
C PRO A 420 -46.48 -69.77 15.21
N ALA A 421 -47.34 -69.99 16.23
CA ALA A 421 -48.06 -71.23 16.63
C ALA A 421 -47.71 -71.98 17.95
N ALA A 422 -48.76 -72.19 18.77
CA ALA A 422 -48.95 -73.15 19.89
C ALA A 422 -49.47 -74.52 19.34
N PRO A 423 -49.94 -75.59 20.07
CA PRO A 423 -50.71 -75.64 21.36
C PRO A 423 -50.61 -76.95 22.24
N GLY A 424 -51.43 -77.06 23.32
CA GLY A 424 -51.84 -78.36 23.92
C GLY A 424 -52.46 -78.32 25.35
N GLY A 425 -53.74 -78.71 25.52
CA GLY A 425 -54.38 -79.19 26.79
C GLY A 425 -54.44 -80.75 26.84
N PRO A 426 -55.30 -81.48 27.62
CA PRO A 426 -56.36 -81.14 28.59
C PRO A 426 -56.44 -82.06 29.86
N GLY A 427 -57.50 -81.96 30.71
CA GLY A 427 -57.89 -83.00 31.69
C GLY A 427 -59.11 -82.68 32.57
N ILE A 428 -60.10 -83.59 32.62
CA ILE A 428 -61.47 -83.46 33.20
C ILE A 428 -61.62 -84.28 34.50
N GLY A 429 -62.47 -83.87 35.47
CA GLY A 429 -63.02 -84.79 36.49
C GLY A 429 -63.99 -84.23 37.56
N ALA A 430 -65.29 -84.56 37.39
CA ALA A 430 -66.35 -84.88 38.38
C ALA A 430 -66.97 -83.82 39.38
N LEU A 431 -68.30 -83.93 39.54
CA LEU A 431 -69.26 -83.24 40.45
C LEU A 431 -70.25 -84.31 40.99
N PRO A 432 -71.14 -84.06 41.98
CA PRO A 432 -71.12 -83.15 43.15
C PRO A 432 -71.71 -83.81 44.45
N GLU A 433 -71.75 -83.10 45.58
CA GLU A 433 -72.92 -83.10 46.49
C GLU A 433 -72.91 -81.94 47.52
N GLY A 434 -74.03 -81.20 47.58
CA GLY A 434 -74.66 -80.70 48.81
C GLY A 434 -74.06 -79.53 49.61
N GLY A 435 -74.33 -78.29 49.18
CA GLY A 435 -74.42 -77.12 50.09
C GLY A 435 -73.35 -76.04 49.90
N ALA A 436 -73.45 -75.20 48.86
CA ALA A 436 -72.55 -74.05 48.69
C ALA A 436 -73.09 -72.99 47.70
N LEU A 437 -74.34 -72.49 47.86
CA LEU A 437 -74.86 -71.45 46.95
C LEU A 437 -74.36 -70.03 47.30
N VAL A 438 -73.85 -69.80 48.53
CA VAL A 438 -73.25 -68.51 48.95
C VAL A 438 -71.74 -68.49 48.67
N GLU A 439 -71.03 -69.60 48.88
CA GLU A 439 -69.61 -69.70 48.51
C GLU A 439 -69.39 -69.74 46.98
N ALA A 440 -70.32 -70.29 46.19
CA ALA A 440 -70.23 -70.27 44.72
C ALA A 440 -70.42 -68.87 44.12
N PHE A 441 -71.29 -68.03 44.70
CA PHE A 441 -71.48 -66.64 44.26
C PHE A 441 -70.30 -65.76 44.65
N GLU A 442 -69.72 -65.95 45.83
CA GLU A 442 -68.49 -65.25 46.24
C GLU A 442 -67.25 -65.69 45.45
N GLN A 443 -67.14 -66.97 45.07
CA GLN A 443 -66.06 -67.45 44.20
C GLN A 443 -66.19 -66.92 42.77
N GLU A 444 -67.42 -66.80 42.24
CA GLU A 444 -67.69 -66.24 40.91
C GLU A 444 -67.38 -64.73 40.87
N GLN A 445 -67.79 -63.95 41.88
CA GLN A 445 -67.43 -62.53 41.97
C GLN A 445 -65.92 -62.30 42.08
N ARG A 446 -65.19 -63.10 42.88
CA ARG A 446 -63.73 -63.00 42.98
C ARG A 446 -63.03 -63.39 41.67
N ALA A 447 -63.55 -64.38 40.93
CA ALA A 447 -63.01 -64.78 39.64
C ALA A 447 -63.18 -63.66 38.57
N VAL A 448 -64.34 -62.99 38.54
CA VAL A 448 -64.60 -61.85 37.64
C VAL A 448 -63.70 -60.65 37.98
N GLN A 449 -63.54 -60.33 39.27
CA GLN A 449 -62.63 -59.27 39.72
C GLN A 449 -61.16 -59.55 39.35
N GLN A 450 -60.70 -60.80 39.49
CA GLN A 450 -59.35 -61.20 39.10
C GLN A 450 -59.15 -61.11 37.57
N MET A 451 -60.17 -61.47 36.79
CA MET A 451 -60.13 -61.36 35.33
C MET A 451 -60.01 -59.90 34.87
N ILE A 452 -60.85 -59.00 35.42
CA ILE A 452 -60.82 -57.56 35.09
C ILE A 452 -59.49 -56.93 35.52
N SER A 453 -58.99 -57.26 36.72
CA SER A 453 -57.70 -56.78 37.21
C SER A 453 -56.55 -57.20 36.29
N ARG A 454 -56.55 -58.46 35.83
CA ARG A 454 -55.55 -58.97 34.89
C ARG A 454 -55.63 -58.28 33.53
N GLN A 455 -56.84 -58.02 33.03
CA GLN A 455 -57.05 -57.32 31.76
C GLN A 455 -56.58 -55.85 31.82
N VAL A 456 -56.86 -55.16 32.93
CA VAL A 456 -56.36 -53.78 33.16
C VAL A 456 -54.84 -53.77 33.19
N LEU A 457 -54.21 -54.70 33.91
CA LEU A 457 -52.75 -54.78 33.99
C LEU A 457 -52.10 -55.12 32.64
N ASP A 458 -52.69 -56.03 31.87
CA ASP A 458 -52.24 -56.35 30.51
C ASP A 458 -52.32 -55.13 29.59
N THR A 459 -53.41 -54.36 29.69
CA THR A 459 -53.58 -53.12 28.91
C THR A 459 -52.58 -52.05 29.31
N ILE A 460 -52.30 -51.87 30.60
CA ILE A 460 -51.26 -50.96 31.10
C ILE A 460 -49.88 -51.37 30.57
N ASN A 461 -49.56 -52.66 30.57
CA ASN A 461 -48.27 -53.16 30.07
C ASN A 461 -48.15 -52.96 28.55
N LYS A 462 -49.21 -53.23 27.78
CA LYS A 462 -49.26 -52.96 26.34
C LYS A 462 -49.13 -51.48 26.03
N ALA A 463 -49.81 -50.62 26.78
CA ALA A 463 -49.70 -49.18 26.63
C ALA A 463 -48.27 -48.70 26.93
N ARG A 464 -47.65 -49.19 28.01
CA ARG A 464 -46.24 -48.89 28.34
C ARG A 464 -45.26 -49.32 27.25
N ALA A 465 -45.47 -50.47 26.61
CA ALA A 465 -44.66 -50.91 25.49
C ALA A 465 -44.79 -49.97 24.27
N LYS A 466 -45.99 -49.41 24.05
CA LYS A 466 -46.24 -48.46 22.95
C LYS A 466 -45.78 -47.02 23.24
N MET A 467 -45.68 -46.62 24.51
CA MET A 467 -45.35 -45.22 24.91
C MET A 467 -44.03 -44.69 24.36
N SER A 468 -43.09 -45.56 23.98
CA SER A 468 -41.81 -45.17 23.37
C SER A 468 -41.97 -44.68 21.94
N ASP A 469 -42.84 -45.32 21.16
CA ASP A 469 -42.94 -45.11 19.72
C ASP A 469 -44.18 -44.30 19.35
N ASP A 470 -45.28 -44.52 20.08
CA ASP A 470 -46.57 -43.86 19.89
C ASP A 470 -47.29 -43.61 21.24
N PRO A 471 -46.89 -42.56 21.97
CA PRO A 471 -47.53 -42.18 23.25
C PRO A 471 -48.99 -41.73 23.08
N GLU A 472 -49.41 -41.26 21.91
CA GLU A 472 -50.80 -40.86 21.64
C GLU A 472 -51.72 -42.08 21.57
N ALA A 473 -51.31 -43.13 20.85
CA ALA A 473 -52.05 -44.40 20.81
C ALA A 473 -52.12 -45.05 22.20
N ALA A 474 -51.01 -45.04 22.96
CA ALA A 474 -50.98 -45.54 24.34
C ALA A 474 -51.95 -44.79 25.27
N LYS A 475 -52.06 -43.46 25.11
CA LYS A 475 -52.98 -42.61 25.86
C LYS A 475 -54.44 -42.87 25.50
N LEU A 476 -54.74 -43.14 24.23
CA LEU A 476 -56.08 -43.53 23.78
C LEU A 476 -56.50 -44.89 24.38
N ASP A 477 -55.62 -45.89 24.31
CA ASP A 477 -55.84 -47.23 24.88
C ASP A 477 -56.14 -47.16 26.39
N LEU A 478 -55.38 -46.35 27.13
CA LEU A 478 -55.57 -46.16 28.57
C LEU A 478 -56.86 -45.40 28.92
N LYS A 479 -57.28 -44.43 28.10
CA LYS A 479 -58.56 -43.72 28.30
C LYS A 479 -59.75 -44.65 28.09
N MET A 480 -59.74 -45.46 27.02
CA MET A 480 -60.78 -46.46 26.77
C MET A 480 -60.85 -47.48 27.91
N GLN A 481 -59.70 -47.92 28.43
CA GLN A 481 -59.68 -48.85 29.57
C GLN A 481 -60.21 -48.22 30.87
N LEU A 482 -59.99 -46.92 31.08
CA LEU A 482 -60.56 -46.19 32.21
C LEU A 482 -62.08 -46.11 32.12
N GLU A 483 -62.61 -45.85 30.93
CA GLU A 483 -64.06 -45.81 30.66
C GLU A 483 -64.71 -47.20 30.86
N ASN A 484 -64.08 -48.26 30.33
CA ASN A 484 -64.52 -49.64 30.53
C ASN A 484 -64.51 -50.05 32.01
N LEU A 485 -63.49 -49.63 32.78
CA LEU A 485 -63.42 -49.87 34.21
C LEU A 485 -64.52 -49.12 34.98
N GLN A 486 -64.89 -47.91 34.55
CA GLN A 486 -65.98 -47.15 35.15
C GLN A 486 -67.35 -47.81 34.94
N ALA A 487 -67.56 -48.49 33.80
CA ALA A 487 -68.78 -49.24 33.51
C ALA A 487 -68.85 -50.63 34.19
N ALA A 488 -67.74 -51.15 34.73
CA ALA A 488 -67.68 -52.47 35.35
C ALA A 488 -68.32 -52.50 36.76
N ASP A 489 -69.08 -53.55 37.04
CA ASP A 489 -69.71 -53.85 38.34
C ASP A 489 -68.76 -54.68 39.22
N ILE A 490 -67.83 -53.99 39.87
CA ILE A 490 -66.80 -54.54 40.76
C ILE A 490 -66.78 -53.78 42.09
N GLU A 491 -66.10 -54.35 43.09
CA GLU A 491 -65.99 -53.75 44.41
C GLU A 491 -65.37 -52.33 44.35
N PRO A 492 -65.94 -51.33 45.07
CA PRO A 492 -65.51 -49.94 44.97
C PRO A 492 -64.03 -49.71 45.26
N GLU A 493 -63.45 -50.46 46.19
CA GLU A 493 -62.04 -50.31 46.60
C GLU A 493 -61.07 -50.77 45.50
N VAL A 494 -61.36 -51.93 44.88
CA VAL A 494 -60.59 -52.48 43.75
C VAL A 494 -60.71 -51.57 42.52
N LYS A 495 -61.90 -51.03 42.27
CA LYS A 495 -62.16 -50.07 41.17
C LYS A 495 -61.33 -48.81 41.32
N GLN A 496 -61.24 -48.27 42.54
CA GLN A 496 -60.44 -47.08 42.83
C GLN A 496 -58.94 -47.36 42.67
N GLN A 497 -58.46 -48.51 43.13
CA GLN A 497 -57.05 -48.91 42.98
C GLN A 497 -56.63 -49.03 41.51
N LEU A 498 -57.43 -49.72 40.68
CA LEU A 498 -57.16 -49.88 39.24
C LEU A 498 -57.27 -48.55 38.50
N SER A 499 -58.24 -47.70 38.86
CA SER A 499 -58.39 -46.34 38.31
C SER A 499 -57.14 -45.49 38.57
N ASN A 500 -56.60 -45.52 39.80
CA ASN A 500 -55.36 -44.82 40.15
C ASN A 500 -54.15 -45.32 39.33
N GLN A 501 -54.07 -46.63 39.05
CA GLN A 501 -53.01 -47.22 38.22
C GLN A 501 -53.10 -46.77 36.76
N ILE A 502 -54.30 -46.76 36.17
CA ILE A 502 -54.52 -46.26 34.80
C ILE A 502 -54.22 -44.76 34.72
N GLN A 503 -54.63 -43.96 35.70
CA GLN A 503 -54.35 -42.53 35.75
C GLN A 503 -52.84 -42.23 35.90
N ALA A 504 -52.10 -43.05 36.65
CA ALA A 504 -50.65 -42.94 36.74
C ALA A 504 -49.98 -43.20 35.37
N ALA A 505 -50.40 -44.26 34.67
CA ALA A 505 -49.94 -44.56 33.32
C ALA A 505 -50.30 -43.46 32.30
N LEU A 506 -51.47 -42.82 32.43
CA LEU A 506 -51.86 -41.68 31.59
C LEU A 506 -50.98 -40.45 31.79
N ARG A 507 -50.57 -40.15 33.04
CA ARG A 507 -49.62 -39.06 33.33
C ARG A 507 -48.24 -39.33 32.72
N GLU A 508 -47.81 -40.59 32.73
CA GLU A 508 -46.56 -41.03 32.10
C GLU A 508 -46.62 -40.88 30.58
N ALA A 509 -47.71 -41.34 29.95
CA ALA A 509 -47.94 -41.19 28.50
C ALA A 509 -47.91 -39.72 28.05
N ASN A 510 -48.59 -38.82 28.78
CA ASN A 510 -48.59 -37.38 28.50
C ASN A 510 -47.18 -36.76 28.57
N ARG A 511 -46.34 -37.21 29.52
CA ARG A 511 -44.96 -36.72 29.62
C ARG A 511 -44.13 -37.14 28.42
N ARG A 512 -44.26 -38.41 27.98
CA ARG A 512 -43.56 -38.94 26.81
C ARG A 512 -43.99 -38.29 25.50
N GLU A 513 -45.27 -37.94 25.37
CA GLU A 513 -45.81 -37.19 24.22
C GLU A 513 -45.10 -35.84 24.04
N VAL A 514 -44.95 -35.07 25.13
CA VAL A 514 -44.25 -33.78 25.11
C VAL A 514 -42.76 -33.94 24.79
N GLU A 515 -42.08 -34.91 25.43
CA GLU A 515 -40.66 -35.20 25.16
C GLU A 515 -40.41 -35.60 23.68
N LEU A 516 -41.29 -36.40 23.10
CA LEU A 516 -41.19 -36.83 21.70
C LEU A 516 -41.46 -35.67 20.74
N ALA A 517 -42.44 -34.82 21.05
CA ALA A 517 -42.77 -33.64 20.26
C ALA A 517 -41.63 -32.60 20.25
N GLU A 518 -40.99 -32.36 21.41
CA GLU A 518 -39.81 -31.48 21.49
C GLU A 518 -38.63 -32.04 20.69
N ARG A 519 -38.31 -33.33 20.83
CA ARG A 519 -37.25 -33.96 20.02
C ARG A 519 -37.52 -33.88 18.52
N ARG A 520 -38.77 -34.07 18.08
CA ARG A 520 -39.14 -33.92 16.67
C ARG A 520 -38.96 -32.48 16.19
N ARG A 521 -39.33 -31.48 17.01
CA ARG A 521 -39.13 -30.06 16.68
C ARG A 521 -37.64 -29.73 16.56
N GLU A 522 -36.82 -30.13 17.52
CA GLU A 522 -35.36 -29.93 17.47
C GLU A 522 -34.73 -30.61 16.25
N GLN A 523 -35.17 -31.82 15.87
CA GLN A 523 -34.70 -32.49 14.67
C GLN A 523 -35.05 -31.71 13.40
N LEU A 524 -36.26 -31.17 13.29
CA LEU A 524 -36.68 -30.36 12.14
C LEU A 524 -35.92 -29.03 12.06
N GLU A 525 -35.69 -28.36 13.19
CA GLU A 525 -34.87 -27.14 13.24
C GLU A 525 -33.42 -27.42 12.85
N ASN A 526 -32.85 -28.53 13.33
CA ASN A 526 -31.49 -28.94 12.96
C ASN A 526 -31.37 -29.30 11.48
N LEU A 527 -32.38 -29.95 10.88
CA LEU A 527 -32.43 -30.25 9.46
C LEU A 527 -32.54 -28.97 8.62
N ALA A 528 -33.45 -28.05 8.98
CA ALA A 528 -33.60 -26.76 8.29
C ALA A 528 -32.31 -25.93 8.36
N ALA A 529 -31.68 -25.84 9.53
CA ALA A 529 -30.40 -25.14 9.70
C ALA A 529 -29.24 -25.82 8.94
N ALA A 530 -29.28 -27.15 8.78
CA ALA A 530 -28.30 -27.88 7.97
C ALA A 530 -28.47 -27.59 6.47
N GLU A 531 -29.69 -27.53 5.96
CA GLU A 531 -29.98 -27.15 4.57
C GLU A 531 -29.60 -25.70 4.27
N GLU A 532 -29.92 -24.77 5.18
CA GLU A 532 -29.54 -23.36 5.04
C GLU A 532 -28.02 -23.19 5.00
N ARG A 533 -27.30 -23.86 5.90
CA ARG A 533 -25.83 -23.89 5.85
C ARG A 533 -25.33 -24.48 4.54
N ARG A 534 -25.93 -25.56 4.03
CA ARG A 534 -25.52 -26.19 2.77
C ARG A 534 -25.64 -25.22 1.59
N LEU A 535 -26.75 -24.48 1.49
CA LEU A 535 -26.95 -23.48 0.44
C LEU A 535 -25.96 -22.31 0.53
N ILE A 536 -25.63 -21.87 1.74
CA ILE A 536 -24.59 -20.85 1.96
C ILE A 536 -23.23 -21.36 1.48
N TYR A 537 -22.87 -22.61 1.83
CA TYR A 537 -21.61 -23.22 1.39
C TYR A 537 -21.57 -23.41 -0.13
N GLU A 538 -22.65 -23.88 -0.77
CA GLU A 538 -22.72 -24.04 -2.23
C GLU A 538 -22.50 -22.70 -2.96
N ASN A 539 -23.13 -21.62 -2.48
CA ASN A 539 -22.92 -20.27 -3.02
C ASN A 539 -21.51 -19.75 -2.76
N LEU A 540 -20.92 -20.06 -1.60
CA LEU A 540 -19.57 -19.65 -1.24
C LEU A 540 -18.54 -20.30 -2.19
N ILE A 541 -18.65 -21.61 -2.41
CA ILE A 541 -17.78 -22.38 -3.30
C ILE A 541 -17.86 -21.86 -4.73
N GLY A 542 -19.09 -21.64 -5.24
CA GLY A 542 -19.27 -21.10 -6.59
C GLY A 542 -18.67 -19.69 -6.77
N THR A 543 -18.63 -18.89 -5.71
CA THR A 543 -17.99 -17.57 -5.72
C THR A 543 -16.47 -17.69 -5.67
N GLU A 544 -15.92 -18.62 -4.87
CA GLU A 544 -14.48 -18.88 -4.80
C GLU A 544 -13.90 -19.40 -6.13
N GLU A 545 -14.61 -20.29 -6.83
CA GLU A 545 -14.17 -20.78 -8.14
C GLU A 545 -14.12 -19.66 -9.18
N LYS A 546 -15.09 -18.77 -9.20
CA LYS A 546 -15.10 -17.59 -10.09
C LYS A 546 -13.92 -16.66 -9.79
N LEU A 547 -13.70 -16.34 -8.51
CA LEU A 547 -12.58 -15.50 -8.09
C LEU A 547 -11.23 -16.12 -8.50
N ARG A 548 -11.10 -17.45 -8.36
CA ARG A 548 -9.89 -18.18 -8.77
C ARG A 548 -9.63 -18.05 -10.27
N GLN A 549 -10.62 -18.32 -11.11
CA GLN A 549 -10.49 -18.23 -12.57
C GLN A 549 -10.13 -16.81 -13.01
N LEU A 550 -10.67 -15.80 -12.34
CA LEU A 550 -10.37 -14.40 -12.64
C LEU A 550 -8.96 -14.01 -12.20
N MET A 551 -8.52 -14.44 -11.01
CA MET A 551 -7.15 -14.21 -10.56
C MET A 551 -6.12 -14.96 -11.43
N GLU A 552 -6.44 -16.15 -11.96
CA GLU A 552 -5.63 -16.83 -12.96
C GLU A 552 -5.50 -15.97 -14.24
N ARG A 553 -6.59 -15.37 -14.72
CA ARG A 553 -6.56 -14.45 -15.87
C ARG A 553 -5.78 -13.17 -15.58
N PHE A 554 -5.96 -12.58 -14.40
CA PHE A 554 -5.20 -11.40 -13.95
C PHE A 554 -3.70 -11.69 -13.90
N ASN A 555 -3.31 -12.80 -13.28
CA ASN A 555 -1.91 -13.23 -13.19
C ASN A 555 -1.31 -13.46 -14.59
N SER A 556 -2.05 -14.10 -15.50
CA SER A 556 -1.61 -14.26 -16.89
C SER A 556 -1.33 -12.92 -17.58
N LEU A 557 -2.19 -11.91 -17.38
CA LEU A 557 -1.98 -10.58 -17.95
C LEU A 557 -0.81 -9.84 -17.31
N MET A 558 -0.58 -10.04 -16.02
CA MET A 558 0.59 -9.50 -15.31
C MET A 558 1.89 -10.14 -15.82
N ASP A 559 1.90 -11.46 -16.04
CA ASP A 559 3.04 -12.22 -16.58
C ASP A 559 3.35 -11.83 -18.04
N GLU A 560 2.32 -11.55 -18.83
CA GLU A 560 2.46 -11.04 -20.21
C GLU A 560 2.89 -9.56 -20.29
N GLY A 561 3.03 -8.87 -19.15
CA GLY A 561 3.36 -7.45 -19.08
C GLY A 561 2.24 -6.50 -19.54
N LYS A 562 1.00 -6.99 -19.63
CA LYS A 562 -0.18 -6.22 -20.06
C LYS A 562 -0.87 -5.55 -18.87
N TYR A 563 -0.13 -4.74 -18.12
CA TYR A 563 -0.54 -4.19 -16.83
C TYR A 563 -1.82 -3.35 -16.87
N ARG A 564 -2.03 -2.54 -17.92
CA ARG A 564 -3.25 -1.73 -18.05
C ARG A 564 -4.50 -2.56 -18.33
N THR A 565 -4.33 -3.68 -19.05
CA THR A 565 -5.43 -4.62 -19.29
C THR A 565 -5.72 -5.43 -18.03
N ALA A 566 -4.68 -5.81 -17.26
CA ALA A 566 -4.84 -6.45 -15.96
C ALA A 566 -5.59 -5.54 -14.96
N GLU A 567 -5.27 -4.24 -14.95
CA GLU A 567 -5.98 -3.24 -14.14
C GLU A 567 -7.47 -3.18 -14.49
N GLN A 568 -7.81 -3.12 -15.78
CA GLN A 568 -9.21 -3.10 -16.24
C GLN A 568 -9.96 -4.37 -15.83
N VAL A 569 -9.31 -5.53 -15.89
CA VAL A 569 -9.90 -6.82 -15.48
C VAL A 569 -10.13 -6.88 -13.97
N ALA A 570 -9.18 -6.39 -13.16
CA ALA A 570 -9.34 -6.33 -11.70
C ALA A 570 -10.38 -5.28 -11.25
N ALA A 571 -10.44 -4.14 -11.95
CA ALA A 571 -11.37 -3.05 -11.63
C ALA A 571 -12.82 -3.37 -12.01
N ALA A 572 -13.05 -4.11 -13.09
CA ALA A 572 -14.39 -4.59 -13.46
C ALA A 572 -14.98 -5.49 -12.37
N GLU A 573 -14.15 -6.37 -11.78
CA GLU A 573 -14.52 -7.27 -10.70
C GLU A 573 -14.83 -6.53 -9.39
N TYR A 574 -14.02 -5.51 -9.05
CA TYR A 574 -14.27 -4.67 -7.88
C TYR A 574 -15.69 -4.07 -7.92
N GLN A 575 -16.18 -3.68 -9.10
CA GLN A 575 -17.52 -3.11 -9.23
C GLN A 575 -18.62 -4.17 -9.17
N GLU A 576 -18.41 -5.36 -9.72
CA GLU A 576 -19.43 -6.44 -9.76
C GLU A 576 -19.62 -7.10 -8.39
N ILE A 577 -18.54 -7.35 -7.64
CA ILE A 577 -18.60 -7.91 -6.27
C ILE A 577 -19.20 -6.90 -5.29
N VAL A 578 -18.76 -5.64 -5.33
CA VAL A 578 -19.24 -4.59 -4.41
C VAL A 578 -20.75 -4.32 -4.62
N GLN A 579 -21.28 -4.44 -5.84
CA GLN A 579 -22.72 -4.27 -6.07
C GLN A 579 -23.59 -5.44 -5.58
N ALA A 580 -23.04 -6.65 -5.44
CA ALA A 580 -23.82 -7.85 -5.10
C ALA A 580 -24.03 -8.06 -3.59
N GLU A 581 -23.22 -7.46 -2.71
CA GLU A 581 -23.06 -7.92 -1.32
C GLU A 581 -23.25 -6.83 -0.23
N PHE A 582 -24.11 -5.83 -0.47
CA PHE A 582 -24.37 -4.77 0.54
C PHE A 582 -25.26 -5.25 1.70
N ARG A 583 -24.64 -5.85 2.73
CA ARG A 583 -25.07 -5.75 4.14
C ARG A 583 -23.94 -6.13 5.11
N ASN A 584 -23.13 -5.13 5.45
CA ASN A 584 -22.22 -5.04 6.61
C ASN A 584 -20.88 -5.83 6.56
N VAL A 585 -19.80 -5.05 6.77
CA VAL A 585 -18.35 -5.39 6.87
C VAL A 585 -17.62 -5.52 5.53
N PRO A 586 -16.54 -4.73 5.28
CA PRO A 586 -15.68 -4.93 4.12
C PRO A 586 -15.10 -6.34 4.16
N SER A 587 -15.46 -7.18 3.20
CA SER A 587 -14.95 -8.55 3.16
C SER A 587 -13.49 -8.56 2.68
N ILE A 588 -12.71 -9.59 3.08
CA ILE A 588 -11.33 -9.82 2.57
C ILE A 588 -11.28 -9.78 1.03
N ARG A 589 -12.40 -10.08 0.36
CA ARG A 589 -12.54 -10.09 -1.11
C ARG A 589 -12.47 -8.68 -1.71
N GLU A 590 -13.07 -7.67 -1.06
CA GLU A 590 -12.97 -6.27 -1.48
C GLU A 590 -11.53 -5.76 -1.39
N ALA A 591 -10.79 -6.20 -0.37
CA ALA A 591 -9.37 -5.89 -0.21
C ALA A 591 -8.54 -6.53 -1.34
N ILE A 592 -8.80 -7.79 -1.73
CA ILE A 592 -8.05 -8.47 -2.80
C ILE A 592 -8.25 -7.78 -4.16
N GLY A 593 -9.48 -7.44 -4.55
CA GLY A 593 -9.76 -6.77 -5.82
C GLY A 593 -9.17 -5.36 -5.90
N GLY A 594 -9.28 -4.59 -4.81
CA GLY A 594 -8.63 -3.28 -4.69
C GLY A 594 -7.11 -3.36 -4.77
N LEU A 595 -6.51 -4.32 -4.05
CA LEU A 595 -5.06 -4.54 -4.07
C LEU A 595 -4.55 -5.02 -5.43
N ALA A 596 -5.28 -5.88 -6.14
CA ALA A 596 -4.92 -6.32 -7.50
C ALA A 596 -4.93 -5.16 -8.51
N THR A 597 -5.93 -4.27 -8.41
CA THR A 597 -6.01 -3.05 -9.22
C THR A 597 -4.83 -2.10 -8.95
N LEU A 598 -4.50 -1.89 -7.67
CA LEU A 598 -3.36 -1.03 -7.29
C LEU A 598 -2.02 -1.64 -7.70
N ASN A 599 -1.86 -2.96 -7.57
CA ASN A 599 -0.63 -3.67 -7.93
C ASN A 599 -0.36 -3.59 -9.44
N SER A 600 -1.35 -3.92 -10.27
CA SER A 600 -1.25 -3.83 -11.74
C SER A 600 -0.93 -2.41 -12.20
N ARG A 601 -1.62 -1.40 -11.65
CA ARG A 601 -1.35 0.01 -11.92
C ARG A 601 0.09 0.40 -11.57
N THR A 602 0.57 0.01 -10.39
CA THR A 602 1.89 0.39 -9.88
C THR A 602 3.01 -0.23 -10.72
N ILE A 603 2.90 -1.52 -11.02
CA ILE A 603 3.88 -2.22 -11.87
C ILE A 603 3.86 -1.65 -13.30
N GLY A 604 2.68 -1.36 -13.83
CA GLY A 604 2.54 -0.70 -15.14
C GLY A 604 3.24 0.64 -15.22
N TYR A 605 3.00 1.54 -14.26
CA TYR A 605 3.68 2.84 -14.26
C TYR A 605 5.19 2.74 -14.01
N PHE A 606 5.62 1.81 -13.18
CA PHE A 606 7.05 1.60 -12.94
C PHE A 606 7.78 1.12 -14.20
N THR A 607 7.17 0.18 -14.95
CA THR A 607 7.72 -0.33 -16.21
C THR A 607 7.74 0.75 -17.30
N ASP A 608 6.66 1.52 -17.45
CA ASP A 608 6.60 2.70 -18.34
C ASP A 608 7.69 3.74 -17.99
N ALA A 609 7.87 4.04 -16.70
CA ALA A 609 8.87 4.99 -16.22
C ALA A 609 10.30 4.52 -16.51
N TRP A 610 10.58 3.23 -16.34
CA TRP A 610 11.87 2.63 -16.71
C TRP A 610 12.13 2.70 -18.20
N ALA A 611 11.14 2.38 -19.04
CA ALA A 611 11.25 2.49 -20.49
C ALA A 611 11.54 3.95 -20.92
N LEU A 612 10.85 4.93 -20.33
CA LEU A 612 11.10 6.35 -20.57
C LEU A 612 12.49 6.79 -20.13
N ARG A 613 13.00 6.26 -19.01
CA ARG A 613 14.36 6.55 -18.54
C ARG A 613 15.41 6.03 -19.52
N VAL A 614 15.27 4.79 -20.01
CA VAL A 614 16.17 4.22 -21.01
C VAL A 614 16.11 5.01 -22.32
N ALA A 615 14.90 5.37 -22.78
CA ALA A 615 14.71 6.19 -23.97
C ALA A 615 15.36 7.58 -23.82
N ARG A 616 15.24 8.21 -22.64
CA ARG A 616 15.88 9.48 -22.34
C ARG A 616 17.40 9.36 -22.33
N GLN A 617 17.96 8.35 -21.66
CA GLN A 617 19.40 8.11 -21.62
C GLN A 617 19.97 7.92 -23.03
N LYS A 618 19.29 7.10 -23.84
CA LYS A 618 19.62 6.94 -25.26
C LYS A 618 19.56 8.27 -26.00
N GLY A 619 18.48 9.03 -25.87
CA GLY A 619 18.32 10.33 -26.53
C GLY A 619 19.39 11.36 -26.13
N VAL A 620 19.84 11.35 -24.87
CA VAL A 620 20.95 12.20 -24.40
C VAL A 620 22.27 11.80 -25.06
N VAL A 621 22.60 10.50 -25.09
CA VAL A 621 23.82 10.01 -25.75
C VAL A 621 23.79 10.28 -27.25
N ASP A 622 22.65 10.01 -27.90
CA ASP A 622 22.44 10.29 -29.32
C ASP A 622 22.64 11.78 -29.60
N GLN A 623 22.17 12.67 -28.71
CA GLN A 623 22.40 14.10 -28.88
C GLN A 623 23.84 14.53 -28.65
N LEU A 624 24.49 14.04 -27.60
CA LEU A 624 25.92 14.31 -27.38
C LEU A 624 26.74 13.84 -28.58
N TYR A 625 26.39 12.70 -29.18
CA TYR A 625 26.99 12.25 -30.43
C TYR A 625 26.72 13.21 -31.61
N GLN A 626 25.51 13.73 -31.79
CA GLN A 626 25.24 14.74 -32.82
C GLN A 626 26.03 16.04 -32.59
N VAL A 627 26.17 16.46 -31.33
CA VAL A 627 26.99 17.62 -30.95
C VAL A 627 28.46 17.36 -31.32
N GLU A 628 29.05 16.24 -30.93
CA GLU A 628 30.42 15.87 -31.32
C GLU A 628 30.56 15.78 -32.85
N LYS A 629 29.57 15.17 -33.53
CA LYS A 629 29.55 15.10 -34.99
C LYS A 629 29.52 16.49 -35.64
N SER A 630 28.84 17.47 -35.04
CA SER A 630 28.84 18.86 -35.53
C SER A 630 30.17 19.58 -35.30
N HIS A 631 30.97 19.14 -34.32
CA HIS A 631 32.32 19.64 -34.08
C HIS A 631 33.38 19.02 -35.01
N VAL A 632 33.04 17.94 -35.74
CA VAL A 632 33.90 17.44 -36.82
C VAL A 632 33.97 18.54 -37.87
N PRO A 633 35.13 19.19 -38.04
CA PRO A 633 35.29 20.20 -39.07
C PRO A 633 35.03 19.51 -40.40
N PHE A 634 34.09 20.03 -41.19
CA PHE A 634 34.04 19.66 -42.59
C PHE A 634 35.35 20.17 -43.20
N PRO A 635 36.15 19.32 -43.87
CA PRO A 635 37.32 19.80 -44.57
C PRO A 635 36.85 20.87 -45.56
N ASP A 636 37.42 22.08 -45.48
CA ASP A 636 37.28 23.16 -46.48
C ASP A 636 37.92 22.77 -47.84
N GLU A 637 37.97 21.46 -48.12
CA GLU A 637 38.42 20.86 -49.36
C GLU A 637 37.28 19.95 -49.88
N PRO A 638 36.34 20.50 -50.66
CA PRO A 638 36.31 21.88 -51.17
C PRO A 638 35.65 22.89 -50.20
N PRO A 639 36.04 24.18 -50.27
CA PRO A 639 35.53 25.22 -49.38
C PRO A 639 34.04 25.49 -49.63
N ILE A 640 33.38 26.20 -48.72
CA ILE A 640 32.04 26.75 -48.97
C ILE A 640 32.12 27.72 -50.14
N ILE A 641 31.81 27.22 -51.34
CA ILE A 641 31.75 28.01 -52.56
C ILE A 641 30.34 28.57 -52.64
N TYR A 642 30.20 29.87 -52.33
CA TYR A 642 28.98 30.58 -52.68
C TYR A 642 28.80 30.54 -54.20
N PRO A 643 27.56 30.39 -54.70
CA PRO A 643 27.31 30.45 -56.13
C PRO A 643 27.84 31.76 -56.72
N ASP A 644 28.36 31.70 -57.94
CA ASP A 644 28.83 32.88 -58.65
C ASP A 644 27.73 33.96 -58.74
N ALA A 645 28.15 35.22 -58.88
CA ALA A 645 27.24 36.37 -58.98
C ALA A 645 26.18 36.24 -60.08
N GLU A 646 26.41 35.38 -61.07
CA GLU A 646 25.44 35.05 -62.12
C GLU A 646 24.27 34.20 -61.61
N VAL A 647 24.53 33.22 -60.75
CA VAL A 647 23.49 32.40 -60.09
C VAL A 647 22.64 33.28 -59.17
N TRP A 648 23.26 34.21 -58.45
CA TRP A 648 22.51 35.17 -57.62
C TRP A 648 21.64 36.12 -58.43
N ARG A 649 22.14 36.59 -59.58
CA ARG A 649 21.34 37.39 -60.53
C ARG A 649 20.16 36.59 -61.08
N GLU A 650 20.37 35.32 -61.41
CA GLU A 650 19.31 34.45 -61.90
C GLU A 650 18.24 34.16 -60.83
N LEU A 651 18.65 33.85 -59.59
CA LEU A 651 17.74 33.66 -58.46
C LEU A 651 16.91 34.92 -58.20
N THR A 652 17.55 36.10 -58.26
CA THR A 652 16.87 37.39 -58.09
C THR A 652 15.93 37.70 -59.25
N ALA A 653 16.32 37.38 -60.49
CA ALA A 653 15.46 37.53 -61.67
C ALA A 653 14.23 36.62 -61.57
N ARG A 654 14.42 35.35 -61.19
CA ARG A 654 13.32 34.39 -60.95
C ARG A 654 12.40 34.84 -59.80
N ARG A 655 12.94 35.46 -58.75
CA ARG A 655 12.15 36.03 -57.64
C ARG A 655 11.31 37.20 -58.14
N LYS A 656 11.91 38.09 -58.93
CA LYS A 656 11.21 39.25 -59.51
C LYS A 656 10.11 38.80 -60.48
N GLU A 657 10.38 37.83 -61.34
CA GLU A 657 9.40 37.28 -62.28
C GLU A 657 8.22 36.58 -61.57
N ARG A 658 8.50 35.71 -60.59
CA ARG A 658 7.44 34.95 -59.91
C ARG A 658 6.65 35.73 -58.87
N TYR A 659 7.27 36.72 -58.23
CA TYR A 659 6.68 37.37 -57.06
C TYR A 659 6.52 38.88 -57.17
N SER A 660 6.93 39.55 -58.27
CA SER A 660 6.62 40.99 -58.41
C SER A 660 5.13 41.29 -58.62
N ALA A 661 4.32 40.28 -58.95
CA ALA A 661 2.87 40.41 -59.03
C ALA A 661 2.17 40.40 -57.65
N MET A 662 2.89 40.12 -56.56
CA MET A 662 2.36 40.07 -55.19
C MET A 662 2.60 41.35 -54.38
N ASP A 663 3.00 42.46 -55.00
CA ASP A 663 2.94 43.77 -54.35
C ASP A 663 1.46 44.23 -54.35
N LEU A 664 0.80 44.12 -53.19
CA LEU A 664 -0.63 44.42 -53.01
C LEU A 664 -1.00 45.87 -53.35
N ALA A 665 -0.02 46.77 -53.35
CA ALA A 665 -0.15 48.12 -53.86
C ALA A 665 0.45 48.17 -55.27
N SER A 666 -0.35 47.81 -56.29
CA SER A 666 0.01 48.15 -57.67
C SER A 666 -0.32 49.64 -57.90
N PRO A 667 0.68 50.54 -57.98
CA PRO A 667 0.41 51.96 -58.17
C PRO A 667 -0.27 52.19 -59.53
N ASN A 668 -1.31 53.04 -59.53
CA ASN A 668 -2.04 53.47 -60.73
C ASN A 668 -1.10 54.12 -61.75
N GLU A 669 -1.47 54.18 -63.03
CA GLU A 669 -0.63 54.76 -64.09
C GLU A 669 -0.21 56.21 -63.77
N SER A 670 -1.11 56.99 -63.17
CA SER A 670 -0.87 58.36 -62.69
C SER A 670 0.20 58.42 -61.59
N GLU A 671 0.14 57.55 -60.58
CA GLU A 671 1.12 57.48 -59.49
C GLU A 671 2.50 57.02 -59.96
N ARG A 672 2.54 56.16 -61.00
CA ARG A 672 3.79 55.79 -61.68
C ARG A 672 4.41 56.98 -62.39
N LYS A 673 3.61 57.83 -63.06
CA LYS A 673 4.08 59.08 -63.69
C LYS A 673 4.66 60.03 -62.64
N ILE A 674 3.99 60.21 -61.50
CA ILE A 674 4.50 61.02 -60.38
C ILE A 674 5.82 60.46 -59.84
N SER A 675 5.90 59.14 -59.62
CA SER A 675 7.11 58.47 -59.14
C SER A 675 8.29 58.59 -60.12
N GLN A 676 8.02 58.62 -61.43
CA GLN A 676 9.03 58.87 -62.46
C GLN A 676 9.47 60.33 -62.49
N ALA A 677 8.52 61.27 -62.43
CA ALA A 677 8.79 62.70 -62.37
C ALA A 677 9.66 63.06 -61.15
N LEU A 678 9.45 62.42 -60.00
CA LEU A 678 10.28 62.59 -58.81
C LEU A 678 11.77 62.24 -59.05
N ARG A 679 12.08 61.36 -60.00
CA ARG A 679 13.45 60.99 -60.37
C ARG A 679 14.07 61.91 -61.42
N SER A 680 13.27 62.80 -62.03
CA SER A 680 13.77 63.76 -63.02
C SER A 680 14.60 64.86 -62.36
N PRO A 681 15.63 65.38 -63.05
CA PRO A 681 16.43 66.49 -62.53
C PRO A 681 15.62 67.80 -62.52
N THR A 682 15.87 68.62 -61.51
CA THR A 682 15.19 69.90 -61.25
C THR A 682 16.22 70.94 -60.81
N GLU A 683 15.96 72.18 -61.19
CA GLU A 683 16.67 73.35 -60.68
C GLU A 683 15.65 74.29 -60.03
N LEU A 684 15.89 74.66 -58.77
CA LEU A 684 15.04 75.58 -58.00
C LEU A 684 15.91 76.75 -57.53
N SER A 685 15.48 77.97 -57.77
CA SER A 685 16.15 79.18 -57.29
C SER A 685 15.08 80.22 -56.97
N PHE A 686 14.64 80.25 -55.71
CA PHE A 686 13.60 81.12 -55.19
C PHE A 686 14.12 81.85 -53.95
N ILE A 687 13.75 83.13 -53.81
CA ILE A 687 14.15 83.97 -52.68
C ILE A 687 12.87 84.63 -52.16
N GLU A 688 12.49 84.32 -50.91
CA GLU A 688 11.29 84.83 -50.24
C GLU A 688 9.97 84.69 -51.04
N GLU A 689 9.86 83.67 -51.89
CA GLU A 689 8.64 83.43 -52.68
C GLU A 689 7.59 82.65 -51.88
N PRO A 690 6.28 82.98 -51.97
CA PRO A 690 5.22 82.21 -51.34
C PRO A 690 5.24 80.72 -51.73
N LEU A 691 5.08 79.83 -50.74
CA LEU A 691 5.06 78.38 -50.94
C LEU A 691 4.09 77.95 -52.06
N GLN A 692 2.90 78.57 -52.15
CA GLN A 692 1.93 78.29 -53.21
C GLN A 692 2.50 78.54 -54.61
N ASN A 693 3.22 79.64 -54.83
CA ASN A 693 3.82 79.97 -56.13
C ASN A 693 4.90 78.97 -56.53
N VAL A 694 5.71 78.52 -55.56
CA VAL A 694 6.76 77.53 -55.76
C VAL A 694 6.16 76.16 -56.15
N ILE A 695 5.06 75.76 -55.49
CA ILE A 695 4.36 74.52 -55.82
C ILE A 695 3.68 74.58 -57.19
N ASP A 696 3.06 75.70 -57.55
CA ASP A 696 2.44 75.88 -58.87
C ASP A 696 3.49 75.85 -59.98
N TYR A 697 4.67 76.44 -59.77
CA TYR A 697 5.80 76.31 -60.69
C TYR A 697 6.23 74.84 -60.86
N LEU A 698 6.37 74.09 -59.76
CA LEU A 698 6.77 72.68 -59.80
C LEU A 698 5.73 71.79 -60.49
N LYS A 699 4.45 72.09 -60.30
CA LYS A 699 3.31 71.42 -60.93
C LYS A 699 3.38 71.55 -62.45
N ASP A 700 3.63 72.76 -62.94
CA ASP A 700 3.72 73.04 -64.37
C ASP A 700 5.02 72.52 -64.99
N PHE A 701 6.15 72.70 -64.31
CA PHE A 701 7.47 72.30 -64.82
C PHE A 701 7.61 70.78 -64.94
N HIS A 702 7.12 70.01 -63.97
CA HIS A 702 7.17 68.55 -64.00
C HIS A 702 5.92 67.89 -64.58
N ASN A 703 4.90 68.69 -64.93
CA ASN A 703 3.61 68.24 -65.47
C ASN A 703 2.97 67.12 -64.63
N ILE A 704 2.95 67.30 -63.31
CA ILE A 704 2.34 66.39 -62.34
C ILE A 704 1.38 67.13 -61.41
N PRO A 705 0.28 66.51 -60.98
CA PRO A 705 -0.62 67.15 -60.02
C PRO A 705 0.01 67.17 -58.63
N ILE A 706 0.32 68.37 -58.12
CA ILE A 706 0.78 68.61 -56.76
C ILE A 706 -0.30 69.39 -55.99
N GLN A 707 -0.61 68.99 -54.76
CA GLN A 707 -1.59 69.64 -53.89
C GLN A 707 -1.01 69.89 -52.49
N LEU A 708 -1.38 71.01 -51.89
CA LEU A 708 -1.11 71.33 -50.49
C LEU A 708 -2.30 70.92 -49.63
N ASP A 709 -2.07 70.15 -48.55
CA ASP A 709 -3.10 69.88 -47.54
C ASP A 709 -3.30 71.12 -46.65
N ARG A 710 -4.04 72.10 -47.15
CA ARG A 710 -4.24 73.40 -46.48
C ARG A 710 -4.73 73.25 -45.05
N ARG A 711 -5.61 72.28 -44.80
CA ARG A 711 -6.19 72.05 -43.47
C ARG A 711 -5.10 71.63 -42.48
N SER A 712 -4.29 70.64 -42.84
CA SER A 712 -3.22 70.17 -41.95
C SER A 712 -2.08 71.16 -41.83
N LEU A 713 -1.78 71.94 -42.88
CA LEU A 713 -0.79 73.02 -42.81
C LEU A 713 -1.23 74.17 -41.88
N GLU A 714 -2.51 74.57 -41.93
CA GLU A 714 -3.07 75.59 -41.03
C GLU A 714 -3.03 75.16 -39.55
N GLU A 715 -3.25 73.86 -39.28
CA GLU A 715 -3.20 73.29 -37.92
C GLU A 715 -1.80 73.42 -37.28
N VAL A 716 -0.73 73.45 -38.08
CA VAL A 716 0.66 73.71 -37.62
C VAL A 716 1.11 75.17 -37.80
N GLY A 717 0.19 76.05 -38.22
CA GLY A 717 0.46 77.48 -38.38
C GLY A 717 1.24 77.85 -39.64
N ILE A 718 1.30 76.97 -40.65
CA ILE A 718 1.95 77.23 -41.94
C ILE A 718 0.89 77.70 -42.94
N SER A 719 1.05 78.91 -43.48
CA SER A 719 0.15 79.47 -44.51
C SER A 719 0.66 79.13 -45.91
N SER A 720 -0.23 79.14 -46.90
CA SER A 720 0.14 79.06 -48.32
C SER A 720 1.06 80.21 -48.77
N ASP A 721 1.05 81.32 -48.01
CA ASP A 721 1.85 82.52 -48.27
C ASP A 721 3.21 82.52 -47.55
N THR A 722 3.55 81.44 -46.84
CA THR A 722 4.84 81.33 -46.14
C THR A 722 5.99 81.47 -47.14
N PRO A 723 6.93 82.42 -46.91
CA PRO A 723 8.03 82.65 -47.84
C PRO A 723 9.05 81.50 -47.78
N VAL A 724 9.44 81.00 -48.95
CA VAL A 724 10.40 79.91 -49.13
C VAL A 724 11.60 80.43 -49.89
N THR A 725 12.80 80.19 -49.34
CA THR A 725 14.06 80.51 -49.99
C THR A 725 14.83 79.22 -50.23
N VAL A 726 15.09 78.88 -51.49
CA VAL A 726 15.79 77.65 -51.87
C VAL A 726 16.61 77.87 -53.14
N ASP A 727 17.89 77.47 -53.12
CA ASP A 727 18.77 77.48 -54.30
C ASP A 727 19.43 76.10 -54.45
N LEU A 728 18.91 75.28 -55.36
CA LEU A 728 19.30 73.89 -55.59
C LEU A 728 19.43 73.62 -57.10
N LYS A 729 20.58 73.10 -57.53
CA LYS A 729 20.87 72.81 -58.95
C LYS A 729 21.35 71.37 -59.15
N GLY A 730 20.92 70.74 -60.23
CA GLY A 730 21.40 69.41 -60.63
C GLY A 730 20.95 68.24 -59.74
N ILE A 731 19.87 68.39 -58.97
CA ILE A 731 19.33 67.35 -58.09
C ILE A 731 18.00 66.81 -58.60
N THR A 732 17.58 65.62 -58.16
CA THR A 732 16.26 65.08 -58.52
C THR A 732 15.14 65.82 -57.78
N LEU A 733 13.97 66.00 -58.39
CA LEU A 733 12.77 66.59 -57.76
C LEU A 733 12.48 65.98 -56.37
N ARG A 734 12.65 64.66 -56.23
CA ARG A 734 12.50 63.94 -54.95
C ARG A 734 13.35 64.52 -53.83
N SER A 735 14.60 64.81 -54.13
CA SER A 735 15.57 65.38 -53.18
C SER A 735 15.30 66.86 -52.97
N ALA A 736 14.92 67.59 -54.03
CA ALA A 736 14.57 68.99 -53.97
C ALA A 736 13.37 69.24 -53.03
N LEU A 737 12.28 68.48 -53.21
CA LEU A 737 11.11 68.50 -52.34
C LEU A 737 11.47 68.12 -50.90
N LYS A 738 12.32 67.10 -50.71
CA LYS A 738 12.72 66.67 -49.36
C LYS A 738 13.48 67.77 -48.60
N LEU A 739 14.36 68.50 -49.29
CA LEU A 739 15.14 69.58 -48.69
C LEU A 739 14.27 70.82 -48.44
N MET A 740 13.52 71.25 -49.46
CA MET A 740 12.65 72.42 -49.37
C MET A 740 11.55 72.25 -48.32
N LEU A 741 10.88 71.11 -48.28
CA LEU A 741 9.81 70.85 -47.31
C LEU A 741 10.36 70.55 -45.91
N GLY A 742 11.60 70.03 -45.81
CA GLY A 742 12.25 69.75 -44.52
C GLY A 742 12.45 71.00 -43.67
N ASP A 743 12.77 72.15 -44.29
CA ASP A 743 12.95 73.42 -43.57
C ASP A 743 11.61 73.97 -43.00
N LEU A 744 10.48 73.54 -43.55
CA LEU A 744 9.14 73.88 -43.11
C LEU A 744 8.49 72.78 -42.25
N ASP A 745 9.23 71.72 -41.92
CA ASP A 745 8.75 70.51 -41.25
C ASP A 745 7.55 69.83 -41.96
N LEU A 746 7.56 69.88 -43.29
CA LEU A 746 6.56 69.24 -44.14
C LEU A 746 7.14 68.02 -44.86
N LYS A 747 6.26 67.10 -45.25
CA LYS A 747 6.59 65.92 -46.05
C LYS A 747 5.61 65.79 -47.22
N TYR A 748 5.90 64.85 -48.12
CA TYR A 748 4.98 64.53 -49.21
C TYR A 748 4.68 63.03 -49.26
N ALA A 749 3.50 62.69 -49.75
CA ALA A 749 3.12 61.35 -50.13
C ALA A 749 2.42 61.34 -51.49
N ILE A 750 2.48 60.21 -52.18
CA ILE A 750 1.73 59.98 -53.42
C ILE A 750 0.49 59.20 -53.00
N LYS A 751 -0.69 59.79 -53.17
CA LYS A 751 -1.98 59.17 -52.86
C LYS A 751 -3.06 59.80 -53.73
N ASP A 752 -4.08 59.02 -54.07
CA ASP A 752 -5.23 59.48 -54.86
C ASP A 752 -4.81 60.16 -56.18
N GLU A 753 -3.75 59.63 -56.82
CA GLU A 753 -3.18 60.13 -58.08
C GLU A 753 -2.58 61.55 -58.02
N VAL A 754 -2.32 62.07 -56.81
CA VAL A 754 -1.69 63.38 -56.60
C VAL A 754 -0.47 63.28 -55.69
N LEU A 755 0.48 64.21 -55.85
CA LEU A 755 1.53 64.43 -54.88
C LEU A 755 0.99 65.39 -53.81
N LEU A 756 0.64 64.84 -52.65
CA LEU A 756 0.13 65.61 -51.52
C LEU A 756 1.28 66.04 -50.62
N ILE A 757 1.40 67.35 -50.39
CA ILE A 757 2.32 67.93 -49.42
C ILE A 757 1.53 68.20 -48.14
N THR A 758 1.96 67.60 -47.04
CA THR A 758 1.25 67.59 -45.77
C THR A 758 2.24 67.47 -44.61
N THR A 759 1.72 67.52 -43.39
CA THR A 759 2.49 67.39 -42.14
C THR A 759 2.93 65.93 -41.91
N PRO A 760 4.04 65.71 -41.17
CA PRO A 760 4.51 64.36 -40.86
C PRO A 760 3.49 63.55 -40.05
N GLU A 761 2.75 64.18 -39.13
CA GLU A 761 1.73 63.52 -38.30
C GLU A 761 0.62 62.91 -39.16
N ARG A 762 0.20 63.62 -40.21
CA ARG A 762 -0.83 63.14 -41.13
C ARG A 762 -0.39 61.94 -41.95
N LEU A 763 0.89 61.85 -42.28
CA LEU A 763 1.45 60.69 -43.01
C LEU A 763 1.56 59.44 -42.14
N GLU A 764 1.49 59.57 -40.81
CA GLU A 764 1.47 58.46 -39.87
C GLU A 764 0.06 57.88 -39.65
N GLU A 765 -0.98 58.51 -40.22
CA GLU A 765 -2.33 57.93 -40.19
C GLU A 765 -2.39 56.63 -41.01
N PRO A 766 -3.17 55.62 -40.59
CA PRO A 766 -3.25 54.32 -41.28
C PRO A 766 -3.59 54.43 -42.77
N GLU A 767 -4.29 55.49 -43.17
CA GLU A 767 -4.67 55.73 -44.56
C GLU A 767 -3.51 56.09 -45.50
N PHE A 768 -2.33 56.44 -44.98
CA PHE A 768 -1.12 56.74 -45.76
C PHE A 768 -0.05 55.63 -45.64
N MET A 769 -0.30 54.61 -44.82
CA MET A 769 0.59 53.45 -44.68
C MET A 769 0.30 52.38 -45.74
N THR A 770 1.35 51.78 -46.33
CA THR A 770 1.21 50.66 -47.29
C THR A 770 1.81 49.38 -46.73
N THR A 771 1.08 48.27 -46.88
CA THR A 771 1.59 46.95 -46.48
C THR A 771 2.50 46.40 -47.57
N LYS A 772 3.76 46.09 -47.23
CA LYS A 772 4.75 45.49 -48.15
C LYS A 772 4.99 44.02 -47.84
N VAL A 773 4.83 43.16 -48.85
CA VAL A 773 5.05 41.72 -48.74
C VAL A 773 6.42 41.36 -49.31
N TYR A 774 7.28 40.74 -48.49
CA TYR A 774 8.60 40.27 -48.91
C TYR A 774 8.57 38.74 -49.13
N PRO A 775 8.62 38.24 -50.37
CA PRO A 775 8.60 36.81 -50.65
C PRO A 775 9.98 36.19 -50.32
N VAL A 776 10.02 35.32 -49.31
CA VAL A 776 11.23 34.60 -48.85
C VAL A 776 11.20 33.10 -49.13
N ALA A 777 10.24 32.63 -49.93
CA ALA A 777 10.00 31.20 -50.19
C ALA A 777 11.20 30.48 -50.85
N ASP A 778 12.10 31.21 -51.49
CA ASP A 778 13.32 30.68 -52.11
C ASP A 778 14.52 30.63 -51.15
N LEU A 779 14.47 31.35 -50.02
CA LEU A 779 15.45 31.25 -48.93
C LEU A 779 15.16 30.08 -48.00
N VAL A 780 13.91 29.62 -47.97
CA VAL A 780 13.45 28.48 -47.17
C VAL A 780 13.28 27.28 -48.10
N MET A 781 14.39 26.71 -48.57
CA MET A 781 14.34 25.40 -49.22
C MET A 781 14.13 24.32 -48.14
N PRO A 782 13.08 23.48 -48.22
CA PRO A 782 13.01 22.29 -47.39
C PRO A 782 14.25 21.45 -47.69
N PRO A 783 14.99 20.94 -46.69
CA PRO A 783 16.10 20.03 -46.93
C PRO A 783 15.56 18.85 -47.74
N GLY A 784 15.99 18.76 -48.99
CA GLY A 784 15.56 17.74 -49.93
C GLY A 784 15.83 16.37 -49.34
N ARG A 785 14.81 15.51 -49.38
CA ARG A 785 14.97 14.07 -49.22
C ARG A 785 16.10 13.63 -50.15
N PHE A 786 17.24 13.25 -49.59
CA PHE A 786 18.22 12.46 -50.31
C PHE A 786 17.52 11.19 -50.77
N SER A 787 17.19 11.16 -52.06
CA SER A 787 16.75 9.97 -52.78
C SER A 787 17.90 8.97 -52.73
N MET A 788 17.80 8.02 -51.81
CA MET A 788 18.58 6.78 -51.84
C MET A 788 18.03 5.95 -53.00
N GLY A 789 18.66 6.08 -54.17
CA GLY A 789 18.31 5.33 -55.36
C GLY A 789 19.45 5.31 -56.36
N GLY A 790 20.21 4.22 -56.42
CA GLY A 790 21.05 3.90 -57.58
C GLY A 790 22.31 3.09 -57.31
N PHE A 791 22.17 1.79 -57.02
CA PHE A 791 23.09 0.68 -57.34
C PHE A 791 22.45 -0.59 -56.73
N GLY A 792 22.06 -1.67 -57.42
CA GLY A 792 22.11 -2.12 -58.80
C GLY A 792 21.92 -3.64 -58.80
N GLY A 793 20.96 -4.17 -59.57
CA GLY A 793 20.74 -5.61 -59.88
C GLY A 793 20.05 -6.41 -58.77
N GLY A 794 19.06 -7.28 -58.99
CA GLY A 794 18.58 -8.00 -60.17
C GLY A 794 17.92 -9.29 -59.64
N PHE A 795 16.98 -9.87 -60.41
CA PHE A 795 16.13 -11.05 -60.09
C PHE A 795 14.95 -10.73 -59.15
N GLY A 796 13.71 -10.64 -59.63
CA GLY A 796 12.97 -11.68 -60.37
C GLY A 796 12.05 -12.34 -59.34
N GLY A 797 10.73 -12.28 -59.35
CA GLY A 797 9.75 -12.19 -60.41
C GLY A 797 8.52 -12.94 -59.88
N MET A 798 7.35 -12.61 -60.43
CA MET A 798 6.15 -13.46 -60.49
C MET A 798 5.12 -13.39 -59.33
N GLY A 799 3.96 -12.83 -59.69
CA GLY A 799 2.61 -13.21 -59.22
C GLY A 799 2.13 -12.46 -57.97
N GLY A 800 1.01 -11.75 -57.96
CA GLY A 800 -0.09 -11.65 -58.92
C GLY A 800 -1.39 -11.37 -58.16
N PHE A 801 -2.13 -10.35 -58.64
CA PHE A 801 -3.58 -10.20 -58.59
C PHE A 801 -4.35 -9.82 -57.30
N GLY A 802 -5.12 -8.73 -57.47
CA GLY A 802 -6.43 -8.47 -56.85
C GLY A 802 -6.37 -7.46 -55.71
N GLY A 803 -6.92 -6.25 -55.75
CA GLY A 803 -7.92 -5.67 -56.64
C GLY A 803 -9.09 -5.14 -55.82
N GLY A 804 -9.19 -3.81 -55.70
CA GLY A 804 -10.47 -3.11 -55.73
C GLY A 804 -11.10 -2.63 -54.41
N LEU A 805 -11.50 -1.35 -54.46
CA LEU A 805 -12.51 -0.62 -53.67
C LEU A 805 -12.12 -0.25 -52.23
N GLY A 806 -11.98 1.02 -51.84
CA GLY A 806 -12.84 2.19 -52.11
C GLY A 806 -13.95 2.21 -51.05
N GLY A 807 -14.21 3.25 -50.26
CA GLY A 807 -13.71 4.61 -50.12
C GLY A 807 -14.56 5.33 -49.05
N PHE A 808 -14.22 6.59 -48.74
CA PHE A 808 -15.01 7.58 -48.00
C PHE A 808 -15.37 7.26 -46.53
N GLY A 809 -15.23 8.18 -45.57
CA GLY A 809 -14.88 9.59 -45.63
C GLY A 809 -15.31 10.29 -44.34
N GLY A 810 -14.55 11.33 -43.95
CA GLY A 810 -14.91 12.47 -43.08
C GLY A 810 -15.30 12.17 -41.63
N GLY A 811 -14.90 12.95 -40.63
CA GLY A 811 -14.14 14.19 -40.61
C GLY A 811 -14.18 14.79 -39.19
N LEU A 812 -13.40 15.85 -39.01
CA LEU A 812 -13.36 16.78 -37.88
C LEU A 812 -12.93 16.16 -36.52
N GLY A 813 -11.96 16.70 -35.79
CA GLY A 813 -11.30 18.00 -35.86
C GLY A 813 -10.99 18.44 -34.43
N GLY A 814 -9.83 19.08 -34.23
CA GLY A 814 -9.55 19.86 -33.02
C GLY A 814 -8.45 19.30 -32.13
N MET A 815 -7.20 19.58 -32.50
CA MET A 815 -6.08 19.58 -31.55
C MET A 815 -5.31 20.90 -31.74
N GLY A 816 -5.69 21.91 -30.97
CA GLY A 816 -4.77 22.97 -30.55
C GLY A 816 -3.77 22.34 -29.57
N GLY A 817 -2.56 22.81 -29.39
CA GLY A 817 -1.93 24.06 -29.76
C GLY A 817 -0.78 24.19 -28.77
N PHE A 818 0.45 23.96 -29.23
CA PHE A 818 1.66 24.29 -28.49
C PHE A 818 2.34 25.42 -29.24
N GLY A 819 2.26 26.63 -28.67
CA GLY A 819 3.05 27.79 -29.09
C GLY A 819 4.42 27.74 -28.43
N GLY A 820 5.44 28.08 -29.21
CA GLY A 820 6.72 28.61 -28.73
C GLY A 820 6.70 30.12 -28.67
#